data_AF-U4UJS4-F1
#
_entry.id   AF-U4UJS4-F1
#
_cell.length_a   1.000
_cell.length_b   1.000
_cell.length_c   1.000
_cell.angle_alpha   90.00
_cell.angle_beta   90.00
_cell.angle_gamma   90.00
#
_symmetry.space_group_name_H-M   'P 1'
#
loop_
_entity.id
_entity.type
_entity.pdbx_description
1 polymer ?
#
loop_
_entity_poly.entity_id
_entity_poly.type
_entity_poly.pdbx_seq_one_letter_code
_entity_poly.pdbx_strand_id
1 'polypeptide(L)'
;MSERSLETAFEHLKIAEKSKKVSILKWRPDYENAADEYQKAAICFKVAKSYENCRDCLLNAAECHKETGSYPFKDCPLFFYAAKALDQSILVCKEMGNLEGIFHMAKRAAHLFQGQGNQDSAIATLVKTAKILESHTPSDALLLYREAAEIAGIQDNQREAAEYTSKVARIHVKLQEYDQAADAIRREIAIHQAFEATQAVGRLVVALVLVQLARDDLVAAEKAFKEWGNYCEAPEIQNLEMLLQAYDEEDKENALRALNDPFIKHMDVEYAILARDMRLPQGTALVQKKPIVENATDEYKRVRPQNDEYVPTEAFQAPFEKSAAQKSSSVEDEFDEYAGGFFYVLAMSKGMRKGNTLSYKGSNFLKQRLVLSVLSGKPVNITDIRAINDEPGLHEFEVSLVRLFDKITNGTVVELNETGTALYFQPGLLWGGTIEHDCSLERGIGYYLEALCMLGFFCKQPLNITLRGITNNNIDPSVDLLSTSLMQTMKRFVLDDEGLSIKISKRGIQPLGGGEVIFKCPIRTKLRPLQLLDWGMVKRVRGTSYALRVSPAMANRMVEKAKGVLLNFLPDVFISTDQRKGKQSGNSPGFGIHLYAETTKGVIYSSEQISNDLSSGGEPSIPEDLGTAAAQRLLYEIYLGGVADSSSQALAILNMALGPKDVSKIILGPLSDYSIGFLRNLRDFFGVTFKLEPFESEEDREGTGSQKVLLTCVGIGYSNINKRAI
;
A
#
# COMPACT_ATOMS: atom_id res chain seq x y z
N MET A 1 -12.05 -51.59 13.57
CA MET A 1 -12.64 -50.26 13.30
C MET A 1 -11.77 -49.43 12.36
N SER A 2 -10.44 -49.40 12.49
CA SER A 2 -9.55 -48.63 11.58
C SER A 2 -9.57 -49.11 10.12
N GLU A 3 -9.61 -50.42 9.86
CA GLU A 3 -9.59 -50.96 8.48
C GLU A 3 -10.84 -50.59 7.68
N ARG A 4 -12.03 -50.77 8.27
CA ARG A 4 -13.30 -50.34 7.65
C ARG A 4 -13.32 -48.83 7.40
N SER A 5 -12.75 -48.03 8.30
CA SER A 5 -12.62 -46.58 8.11
C SER A 5 -11.65 -46.21 6.99
N LEU A 6 -10.55 -46.95 6.81
CA LEU A 6 -9.61 -46.77 5.70
C LEU A 6 -10.27 -47.07 4.34
N GLU A 7 -10.99 -48.19 4.25
CA GLU A 7 -11.72 -48.56 3.03
C GLU A 7 -12.72 -47.47 2.63
N THR A 8 -13.53 -46.98 3.58
CA THR A 8 -14.46 -45.88 3.33
C THR A 8 -13.75 -44.57 2.95
N ALA A 9 -12.56 -44.31 3.50
CA ALA A 9 -11.78 -43.11 3.15
C ALA A 9 -11.31 -43.14 1.69
N PHE A 10 -10.82 -44.30 1.22
CA PHE A 10 -10.41 -44.47 -0.17
C PHE A 10 -11.59 -44.44 -1.16
N GLU A 11 -12.79 -44.86 -0.74
CA GLU A 11 -14.00 -44.70 -1.55
C GLU A 11 -14.34 -43.21 -1.76
N HIS A 12 -14.39 -42.42 -0.68
CA HIS A 12 -14.61 -40.97 -0.76
C HIS A 12 -13.52 -40.27 -1.59
N LEU A 13 -12.26 -40.66 -1.44
CA LEU A 13 -11.15 -40.13 -2.25
C LEU A 13 -11.36 -40.38 -3.76
N LYS A 14 -11.76 -41.59 -4.14
CA LYS A 14 -12.06 -41.94 -5.55
C LYS A 14 -13.22 -41.11 -6.09
N ILE A 15 -14.25 -40.87 -5.29
CA ILE A 15 -15.41 -40.04 -5.68
C ILE A 15 -14.96 -38.57 -5.86
N ALA A 16 -14.14 -38.05 -4.96
CA ALA A 16 -13.60 -36.70 -5.04
C ALA A 16 -12.76 -36.48 -6.31
N GLU A 17 -11.84 -37.41 -6.62
CA GLU A 17 -11.04 -37.38 -7.85
C GLU A 17 -11.88 -37.47 -9.11
N LYS A 18 -12.94 -38.30 -9.11
CA LYS A 18 -13.88 -38.42 -10.22
C LYS A 18 -14.67 -37.12 -10.42
N SER A 19 -15.04 -36.43 -9.35
CA SER A 19 -15.75 -35.15 -9.40
C SER A 19 -14.92 -34.03 -10.03
N LYS A 20 -13.59 -34.04 -9.86
CA LYS A 20 -12.64 -33.11 -10.50
C LYS A 20 -12.44 -33.36 -12.00
N LYS A 21 -12.70 -34.58 -12.50
CA LYS A 21 -12.50 -34.92 -13.92
C LYS A 21 -13.68 -34.45 -14.78
N VAL A 22 -13.36 -33.89 -15.95
CA VAL A 22 -14.34 -33.61 -17.01
C VAL A 22 -14.65 -34.89 -17.80
N SER A 23 -15.87 -35.02 -18.28
CA SER A 23 -16.31 -36.15 -19.12
C SER A 23 -17.21 -35.66 -20.26
N ILE A 24 -17.49 -36.51 -21.25
CA ILE A 24 -18.32 -36.16 -22.43
C ILE A 24 -19.71 -35.62 -22.03
N LEU A 25 -20.22 -36.01 -20.85
CA LEU A 25 -21.49 -35.55 -20.28
C LEU A 25 -21.33 -34.42 -19.24
N LYS A 26 -20.10 -34.15 -18.78
CA LYS A 26 -19.77 -33.17 -17.73
C LYS A 26 -18.61 -32.29 -18.17
N TRP A 27 -18.95 -31.16 -18.78
CA TRP A 27 -18.02 -30.21 -19.40
C TRP A 27 -17.25 -29.33 -18.40
N ARG A 28 -17.52 -29.44 -17.09
CA ARG A 28 -16.84 -28.67 -16.03
C ARG A 28 -16.55 -29.53 -14.80
N PRO A 29 -15.39 -29.36 -14.14
CA PRO A 29 -15.13 -29.97 -12.83
C PRO A 29 -16.16 -29.51 -11.79
N ASP A 30 -16.58 -30.42 -10.90
CA ASP A 30 -17.44 -30.09 -9.77
C ASP A 30 -16.58 -30.01 -8.52
N TYR A 31 -16.07 -28.82 -8.27
CA TYR A 31 -15.17 -28.56 -7.14
C TYR A 31 -15.90 -28.52 -5.80
N GLU A 32 -17.20 -28.22 -5.78
CA GLU A 32 -18.03 -28.23 -4.56
C GLU A 32 -18.17 -29.66 -4.04
N ASN A 33 -18.66 -30.57 -4.89
CA ASN A 33 -18.80 -31.97 -4.51
C ASN A 33 -17.43 -32.62 -4.24
N ALA A 34 -16.39 -32.24 -4.98
CA ALA A 34 -15.04 -32.73 -4.70
C ALA A 34 -14.57 -32.30 -3.29
N ALA A 35 -14.77 -31.04 -2.90
CA ALA A 35 -14.33 -30.53 -1.62
C ALA A 35 -15.03 -31.24 -0.43
N ASP A 36 -16.34 -31.47 -0.53
CA ASP A 36 -17.11 -32.18 0.48
C ASP A 36 -16.64 -33.63 0.66
N GLU A 37 -16.36 -34.32 -0.46
CA GLU A 37 -15.88 -35.70 -0.44
C GLU A 37 -14.44 -35.80 0.09
N TYR A 38 -13.56 -34.83 -0.21
CA TYR A 38 -12.24 -34.74 0.43
C TYR A 38 -12.34 -34.52 1.94
N GLN A 39 -13.28 -33.69 2.42
CA GLN A 39 -13.49 -33.49 3.86
C GLN A 39 -13.98 -34.77 4.56
N LYS A 40 -14.92 -35.51 3.95
CA LYS A 40 -15.36 -36.81 4.47
C LYS A 40 -14.21 -37.82 4.51
N ALA A 41 -13.42 -37.91 3.44
CA ALA A 41 -12.23 -38.75 3.39
C ALA A 41 -11.22 -38.38 4.49
N ALA A 42 -10.98 -37.08 4.72
CA ALA A 42 -10.07 -36.61 5.76
C ALA A 42 -10.50 -37.05 7.17
N ILE A 43 -11.81 -37.00 7.48
CA ILE A 43 -12.35 -37.47 8.78
C ILE A 43 -12.09 -38.97 8.94
N CYS A 44 -12.37 -39.78 7.91
CA CYS A 44 -12.13 -41.22 7.94
C CYS A 44 -10.64 -41.56 8.08
N PHE A 45 -9.75 -40.86 7.35
CA PHE A 45 -8.30 -41.02 7.46
C PHE A 45 -7.78 -40.61 8.85
N LYS A 46 -8.37 -39.59 9.48
CA LYS A 46 -8.03 -39.18 10.85
C LYS A 46 -8.38 -40.28 11.86
N VAL A 47 -9.59 -40.86 11.77
CA VAL A 47 -10.01 -41.98 12.65
C VAL A 47 -9.12 -43.20 12.46
N ALA A 48 -8.67 -43.44 11.23
CA ALA A 48 -7.74 -44.51 10.90
C ALA A 48 -6.27 -44.24 11.30
N LYS A 49 -5.95 -43.06 11.87
CA LYS A 49 -4.58 -42.59 12.18
C LYS A 49 -3.65 -42.51 10.97
N SER A 50 -4.22 -42.41 9.77
CA SER A 50 -3.48 -42.19 8.52
C SER A 50 -3.32 -40.70 8.29
N TYR A 51 -2.45 -40.06 9.05
CA TYR A 51 -2.36 -38.59 9.11
C TYR A 51 -1.84 -37.93 7.82
N GLU A 52 -0.94 -38.58 7.07
CA GLU A 52 -0.47 -38.07 5.77
C GLU A 52 -1.63 -37.93 4.78
N ASN A 53 -2.38 -39.00 4.55
CA ASN A 53 -3.57 -38.97 3.69
C ASN A 53 -4.64 -37.99 4.21
N CYS A 54 -4.78 -37.86 5.54
CA CYS A 54 -5.69 -36.88 6.14
C CYS A 54 -5.30 -35.44 5.77
N ARG A 55 -4.02 -35.09 5.93
CA ARG A 55 -3.47 -33.77 5.56
C ARG A 55 -3.68 -33.50 4.08
N ASP A 56 -3.32 -34.44 3.22
CA ASP A 56 -3.41 -34.26 1.77
C ASP A 56 -4.85 -34.09 1.29
N CYS A 57 -5.81 -34.82 1.89
CA CYS A 57 -7.23 -34.60 1.64
C CYS A 57 -7.69 -33.19 2.07
N LEU A 58 -7.23 -32.69 3.24
CA LEU A 58 -7.58 -31.34 3.70
C LEU A 58 -7.00 -30.24 2.81
N LEU A 59 -5.77 -30.41 2.33
CA LEU A 59 -5.15 -29.49 1.37
C LEU A 59 -5.90 -29.47 0.04
N ASN A 60 -6.24 -30.65 -0.49
CA ASN A 60 -7.06 -30.78 -1.70
C ASN A 60 -8.46 -30.17 -1.52
N ALA A 61 -9.09 -30.33 -0.35
CA ALA A 61 -10.36 -29.67 -0.03
C ALA A 61 -10.22 -28.14 -0.03
N ALA A 62 -9.15 -27.61 0.58
CA ALA A 62 -8.90 -26.17 0.62
C ALA A 62 -8.69 -25.58 -0.80
N GLU A 63 -8.02 -26.31 -1.68
CA GLU A 63 -7.86 -25.92 -3.09
C GLU A 63 -9.18 -25.95 -3.85
N CYS A 64 -9.97 -27.01 -3.71
CA CYS A 64 -11.28 -27.10 -4.36
C CYS A 64 -12.23 -25.97 -3.92
N HIS A 65 -12.24 -25.61 -2.63
CA HIS A 65 -12.99 -24.46 -2.12
C HIS A 65 -12.53 -23.13 -2.73
N LYS A 66 -11.23 -22.96 -2.97
CA LYS A 66 -10.67 -21.77 -3.63
C LYS A 66 -11.03 -21.69 -5.11
N GLU A 67 -10.91 -22.80 -5.84
CA GLU A 67 -11.27 -22.87 -7.27
C GLU A 67 -12.76 -22.61 -7.49
N THR A 68 -13.60 -23.05 -6.55
CA THR A 68 -15.03 -22.71 -6.56
C THR A 68 -15.29 -21.23 -6.27
N GLY A 69 -14.53 -20.62 -5.35
CA GLY A 69 -14.62 -19.18 -5.04
C GLY A 69 -14.05 -18.25 -6.12
N SER A 70 -13.34 -18.78 -7.11
CA SER A 70 -12.78 -17.99 -8.23
C SER A 70 -13.81 -17.73 -9.35
N TYR A 71 -15.04 -18.24 -9.22
CA TYR A 71 -16.11 -17.99 -10.19
C TYR A 71 -16.83 -16.66 -9.92
N PRO A 72 -17.10 -15.83 -10.94
CA PRO A 72 -17.42 -14.40 -10.76
C PRO A 72 -18.83 -14.07 -10.24
N PHE A 73 -19.58 -15.07 -9.75
CA PHE A 73 -21.04 -14.97 -9.57
C PHE A 73 -21.59 -15.52 -8.26
N LYS A 74 -20.75 -16.01 -7.34
CA LYS A 74 -21.19 -16.41 -6.00
C LYS A 74 -20.56 -15.46 -4.99
N ASP A 75 -21.40 -14.76 -4.23
CA ASP A 75 -21.03 -14.27 -2.89
C ASP A 75 -20.25 -15.40 -2.21
N CYS A 76 -19.10 -15.11 -1.58
CA CYS A 76 -18.02 -16.09 -1.43
C CYS A 76 -17.83 -16.66 0.01
N PRO A 77 -18.81 -17.40 0.59
CA PRO A 77 -18.63 -18.08 1.88
C PRO A 77 -17.65 -19.28 1.78
N LEU A 78 -17.14 -19.61 0.59
CA LEU A 78 -16.25 -20.76 0.39
C LEU A 78 -14.78 -20.50 0.76
N PHE A 79 -14.32 -19.25 0.76
CA PHE A 79 -12.98 -18.92 1.28
C PHE A 79 -12.85 -19.20 2.77
N PHE A 80 -13.95 -19.09 3.53
CA PHE A 80 -13.99 -19.47 4.93
C PHE A 80 -13.80 -20.99 5.12
N TYR A 81 -14.43 -21.82 4.29
CA TYR A 81 -14.23 -23.27 4.33
C TYR A 81 -12.83 -23.69 3.88
N ALA A 82 -12.24 -22.98 2.91
CA ALA A 82 -10.84 -23.17 2.54
C ALA A 82 -9.89 -22.85 3.71
N ALA A 83 -10.12 -21.73 4.41
CA ALA A 83 -9.35 -21.34 5.58
C ALA A 83 -9.48 -22.35 6.73
N LYS A 84 -10.70 -22.87 6.98
CA LYS A 84 -10.95 -23.93 7.97
C LYS A 84 -10.23 -25.23 7.63
N ALA A 85 -10.22 -25.64 6.37
CA ALA A 85 -9.51 -26.85 5.94
C ALA A 85 -7.99 -26.70 6.16
N LEU A 86 -7.42 -25.51 5.89
CA LEU A 86 -6.04 -25.21 6.22
C LEU A 86 -5.77 -25.24 7.74
N ASP A 87 -6.64 -24.64 8.56
CA ASP A 87 -6.49 -24.67 10.03
C ASP A 87 -6.55 -26.12 10.58
N GLN A 88 -7.43 -26.96 10.05
CA GLN A 88 -7.48 -28.38 10.40
C GLN A 88 -6.19 -29.12 10.01
N SER A 89 -5.63 -28.83 8.84
CA SER A 89 -4.40 -29.48 8.38
C SER A 89 -3.18 -29.11 9.23
N ILE A 90 -3.12 -27.90 9.81
CA ILE A 90 -2.07 -27.51 10.76
C ILE A 90 -2.08 -28.41 12.00
N LEU A 91 -3.27 -28.75 12.52
CA LEU A 91 -3.40 -29.67 13.66
C LEU A 91 -2.98 -31.09 13.31
N VAL A 92 -3.26 -31.55 12.09
CA VAL A 92 -2.81 -32.87 11.61
C VAL A 92 -1.29 -32.91 11.48
N CYS A 93 -0.67 -31.86 10.92
CA CYS A 93 0.79 -31.72 10.87
C CYS A 93 1.44 -31.77 12.26
N LYS A 94 0.80 -31.17 13.27
CA LYS A 94 1.22 -31.29 14.68
C LYS A 94 1.13 -32.74 15.18
N GLU A 95 0.03 -33.44 14.92
CA GLU A 95 -0.15 -34.85 15.30
C GLU A 95 0.87 -35.77 14.61
N MET A 96 1.32 -35.42 13.40
CA MET A 96 2.36 -36.13 12.65
C MET A 96 3.80 -35.86 13.15
N GLY A 97 4.01 -34.77 13.90
CA GLY A 97 5.35 -34.26 14.19
C GLY A 97 6.08 -33.67 12.98
N ASN A 98 5.41 -33.51 11.83
CA ASN A 98 5.94 -32.82 10.67
C ASN A 98 5.43 -31.39 10.66
N LEU A 99 6.28 -30.46 11.10
CA LEU A 99 5.95 -29.03 11.20
C LEU A 99 6.38 -28.24 9.96
N GLU A 100 6.90 -28.89 8.93
CA GLU A 100 7.33 -28.22 7.70
C GLU A 100 6.13 -27.60 6.98
N GLY A 101 6.25 -26.32 6.60
CA GLY A 101 5.22 -25.60 5.85
C GLY A 101 4.02 -25.10 6.67
N ILE A 102 3.87 -25.45 7.96
CA ILE A 102 2.70 -25.00 8.75
C ILE A 102 2.67 -23.47 8.92
N PHE A 103 3.83 -22.81 8.90
CA PHE A 103 3.94 -21.35 8.87
C PHE A 103 3.23 -20.75 7.65
N HIS A 104 3.54 -21.24 6.45
CA HIS A 104 2.91 -20.77 5.21
C HIS A 104 1.43 -21.11 5.17
N MET A 105 1.03 -22.26 5.71
CA MET A 105 -0.38 -22.66 5.81
C MET A 105 -1.17 -21.73 6.73
N ALA A 106 -0.61 -21.34 7.88
CA ALA A 106 -1.22 -20.40 8.80
C ALA A 106 -1.36 -18.99 8.20
N LYS A 107 -0.31 -18.48 7.54
CA LYS A 107 -0.35 -17.21 6.79
C LYS A 107 -1.46 -17.22 5.74
N ARG A 108 -1.55 -18.30 4.94
CA ARG A 108 -2.58 -18.45 3.91
C ARG A 108 -3.98 -18.52 4.51
N ALA A 109 -4.17 -19.26 5.60
CA ALA A 109 -5.45 -19.36 6.31
C ALA A 109 -5.88 -18.01 6.91
N ALA A 110 -4.97 -17.30 7.56
CA ALA A 110 -5.22 -15.97 8.14
C ALA A 110 -5.65 -14.97 7.07
N HIS A 111 -4.93 -14.91 5.93
CA HIS A 111 -5.30 -14.05 4.81
C HIS A 111 -6.70 -14.35 4.25
N LEU A 112 -7.05 -15.64 4.13
CA LEU A 112 -8.40 -16.05 3.68
C LEU A 112 -9.48 -15.66 4.70
N PHE A 113 -9.23 -15.80 6.00
CA PHE A 113 -10.16 -15.37 7.05
C PHE A 113 -10.33 -13.84 7.06
N GLN A 114 -9.24 -13.08 6.90
CA GLN A 114 -9.28 -11.62 6.80
C GLN A 114 -10.07 -11.13 5.57
N GLY A 115 -9.88 -11.78 4.41
CA GLY A 115 -10.64 -11.47 3.19
C GLY A 115 -12.15 -11.71 3.33
N GLN A 116 -12.58 -12.47 4.34
CA GLN A 116 -13.99 -12.68 4.69
C GLN A 116 -14.46 -11.83 5.88
N GLY A 117 -13.63 -10.93 6.39
CA GLY A 117 -13.94 -10.10 7.56
C GLY A 117 -13.92 -10.87 8.89
N ASN A 118 -13.46 -12.12 8.93
CA ASN A 118 -13.39 -12.93 10.15
C ASN A 118 -11.99 -12.85 10.78
N GLN A 119 -11.68 -11.70 11.37
CA GLN A 119 -10.38 -11.41 11.96
C GLN A 119 -10.06 -12.27 13.19
N ASP A 120 -11.06 -12.61 14.02
CA ASP A 120 -10.87 -13.44 15.22
C ASP A 120 -10.37 -14.85 14.86
N SER A 121 -10.92 -15.45 13.79
CA SER A 121 -10.45 -16.76 13.30
C SER A 121 -9.04 -16.70 12.72
N ALA A 122 -8.67 -15.56 12.11
CA ALA A 122 -7.32 -15.32 11.62
C ALA A 122 -6.32 -15.26 12.79
N ILE A 123 -6.61 -14.44 13.81
CA ILE A 123 -5.80 -14.34 15.03
C ILE A 123 -5.67 -15.70 15.71
N ALA A 124 -6.79 -16.41 15.92
CA ALA A 124 -6.80 -17.72 16.56
C ALA A 124 -5.92 -18.75 15.80
N THR A 125 -5.91 -18.70 14.47
CA THR A 125 -5.08 -19.58 13.63
C THR A 125 -3.59 -19.23 13.75
N LEU A 126 -3.25 -17.94 13.68
CA LEU A 126 -1.87 -17.45 13.81
C LEU A 126 -1.29 -17.78 15.19
N VAL A 127 -2.01 -17.45 16.27
CA VAL A 127 -1.58 -17.68 17.66
C VAL A 127 -1.43 -19.16 17.96
N LYS A 128 -2.39 -19.99 17.51
CA LYS A 128 -2.32 -21.45 17.68
C LYS A 128 -1.10 -22.03 16.98
N THR A 129 -0.79 -21.57 15.77
CA THR A 129 0.37 -22.04 15.01
C THR A 129 1.67 -21.55 15.64
N ALA A 130 1.72 -20.30 16.09
CA ALA A 130 2.87 -19.73 16.78
C ALA A 130 3.23 -20.55 18.04
N LYS A 131 2.24 -20.91 18.86
CA LYS A 131 2.42 -21.79 20.05
C LYS A 131 3.00 -23.16 19.71
N ILE A 132 2.70 -23.71 18.53
CA ILE A 132 3.27 -24.98 18.06
C ILE A 132 4.74 -24.80 17.65
N LEU A 133 5.07 -23.66 17.03
CA LEU A 133 6.41 -23.38 16.52
C LEU A 133 7.37 -22.83 17.58
N GLU A 134 6.90 -22.26 18.69
CA GLU A 134 7.74 -21.65 19.75
C GLU A 134 8.90 -22.54 20.24
N SER A 135 8.69 -23.86 20.33
CA SER A 135 9.71 -24.82 20.78
C SER A 135 10.64 -25.33 19.68
N HIS A 136 10.26 -25.16 18.40
CA HIS A 136 10.96 -25.72 17.25
C HIS A 136 11.63 -24.63 16.39
N THR A 137 10.85 -23.62 15.97
CA THR A 137 11.30 -22.47 15.17
C THR A 137 10.79 -21.16 15.80
N PRO A 138 11.48 -20.64 16.83
CA PRO A 138 11.08 -19.41 17.53
C PRO A 138 11.01 -18.17 16.62
N SER A 139 11.83 -18.11 15.55
CA SER A 139 11.80 -17.05 14.54
C SER A 139 10.47 -16.98 13.78
N ASP A 140 9.91 -18.14 13.41
CA ASP A 140 8.64 -18.20 12.66
C ASP A 140 7.47 -17.86 13.58
N ALA A 141 7.50 -18.36 14.83
CA ALA A 141 6.52 -18.02 15.84
C ALA A 141 6.44 -16.50 16.08
N LEU A 142 7.59 -15.83 16.08
CA LEU A 142 7.70 -14.38 16.24
C LEU A 142 6.93 -13.62 15.14
N LEU A 143 7.14 -14.01 13.88
CA LEU A 143 6.44 -13.40 12.74
C LEU A 143 4.92 -13.58 12.84
N LEU A 144 4.46 -14.75 13.28
CA LEU A 144 3.03 -15.03 13.45
C LEU A 144 2.41 -14.23 14.61
N TYR A 145 3.09 -14.12 15.75
CA TYR A 145 2.62 -13.31 16.88
C TYR A 145 2.57 -11.82 16.57
N ARG A 146 3.57 -11.32 15.83
CA ARG A 146 3.59 -9.92 15.39
C ARG A 146 2.39 -9.60 14.51
N GLU A 147 2.10 -10.46 13.53
CA GLU A 147 0.93 -10.30 12.67
C GLU A 147 -0.38 -10.39 13.47
N ALA A 148 -0.50 -11.32 14.42
CA ALA A 148 -1.65 -11.40 15.31
C ALA A 148 -1.84 -10.13 16.15
N ALA A 149 -0.77 -9.55 16.69
CA ALA A 149 -0.80 -8.30 17.44
C ALA A 149 -1.26 -7.11 16.58
N GLU A 150 -0.78 -7.03 15.33
CA GLU A 150 -1.18 -6.00 14.38
C GLU A 150 -2.67 -6.11 14.02
N ILE A 151 -3.18 -7.32 13.78
CA ILE A 151 -4.62 -7.54 13.50
C ILE A 151 -5.48 -7.17 14.71
N ALA A 152 -5.11 -7.62 15.92
CA ALA A 152 -5.83 -7.31 17.15
C ALA A 152 -5.83 -5.80 17.46
N GLY A 153 -4.72 -5.11 17.17
CA GLY A 153 -4.62 -3.65 17.32
C GLY A 153 -5.54 -2.89 16.36
N ILE A 154 -5.73 -3.37 15.13
CA ILE A 154 -6.68 -2.78 14.16
C ILE A 154 -8.14 -2.92 14.64
N GLN A 155 -8.47 -4.01 15.35
CA GLN A 155 -9.78 -4.25 15.95
C GLN A 155 -10.04 -3.46 17.26
N ASP A 156 -9.10 -2.64 17.71
CA ASP A 156 -9.11 -1.98 19.02
C ASP A 156 -9.17 -2.97 20.21
N ASN A 157 -8.78 -4.23 19.99
CA ASN A 157 -8.64 -5.22 21.05
C ASN A 157 -7.24 -5.12 21.71
N GLN A 158 -7.05 -4.03 22.46
CA GLN A 158 -5.75 -3.63 23.01
C GLN A 158 -5.18 -4.66 24.01
N ARG A 159 -6.03 -5.44 24.69
CA ARG A 159 -5.59 -6.47 25.64
C ARG A 159 -4.91 -7.64 24.94
N GLU A 160 -5.51 -8.16 23.88
CA GLU A 160 -4.92 -9.24 23.08
C GLU A 160 -3.69 -8.75 22.32
N ALA A 161 -3.73 -7.53 21.77
CA ALA A 161 -2.57 -6.93 21.12
C ALA A 161 -1.36 -6.80 22.09
N ALA A 162 -1.60 -6.42 23.35
CA ALA A 162 -0.58 -6.40 24.39
C ALA A 162 -0.05 -7.80 24.71
N GLU A 163 -0.92 -8.80 24.88
CA GLU A 163 -0.52 -10.18 25.15
C GLU A 163 0.38 -10.76 24.05
N TYR A 164 0.03 -10.55 22.78
CA TYR A 164 0.84 -11.02 21.65
C TYR A 164 2.14 -10.25 21.50
N THR A 165 2.14 -8.94 21.78
CA THR A 165 3.37 -8.13 21.82
C THR A 165 4.31 -8.59 22.95
N SER A 166 3.75 -8.96 24.10
CA SER A 166 4.48 -9.56 25.23
C SER A 166 5.14 -10.88 24.87
N LYS A 167 4.48 -11.70 24.04
CA LYS A 167 5.08 -12.93 23.48
C LYS A 167 6.24 -12.62 22.55
N VAL A 168 6.11 -11.61 21.68
CA VAL A 168 7.20 -11.15 20.79
C VAL A 168 8.42 -10.69 21.59
N ALA A 169 8.22 -9.87 22.62
CA ALA A 169 9.31 -9.40 23.48
C ALA A 169 10.08 -10.55 24.14
N ARG A 170 9.36 -11.50 24.77
CA ARG A 170 9.97 -12.67 25.43
C ARG A 170 10.73 -13.57 24.46
N ILE A 171 10.21 -13.79 23.25
CA ILE A 171 10.92 -14.58 22.22
C ILE A 171 12.22 -13.88 21.80
N HIS A 172 12.22 -12.56 21.58
CA HIS A 172 13.45 -11.83 21.27
C HIS A 172 14.49 -11.92 22.40
N VAL A 173 14.06 -11.86 23.67
CA VAL A 173 14.97 -12.08 24.82
C VAL A 173 15.57 -13.48 24.80
N LYS A 174 14.75 -14.50 24.55
CA LYS A 174 15.22 -15.90 24.42
C LYS A 174 16.22 -16.09 23.26
N LEU A 175 16.06 -15.32 22.18
CA LEU A 175 16.95 -15.30 21.02
C LEU A 175 18.18 -14.39 21.20
N GLN A 176 18.32 -13.71 22.35
CA GLN A 176 19.38 -12.72 22.63
C GLN A 176 19.37 -11.52 21.66
N GLU A 177 18.20 -11.21 21.07
CA GLU A 177 17.96 -10.08 20.18
C GLU A 177 17.48 -8.86 20.98
N TYR A 178 18.39 -8.28 21.78
CA TYR A 178 18.02 -7.28 22.80
C TYR A 178 17.51 -5.95 22.24
N ASP A 179 17.99 -5.53 21.07
CA ASP A 179 17.50 -4.32 20.38
C ASP A 179 16.00 -4.45 20.05
N GLN A 180 15.63 -5.55 19.41
CA GLN A 180 14.25 -5.84 19.01
C GLN A 180 13.37 -6.12 20.22
N ALA A 181 13.90 -6.77 21.27
CA ALA A 181 13.21 -6.97 22.54
C ALA A 181 12.84 -5.63 23.21
N ALA A 182 13.79 -4.68 23.28
CA ALA A 182 13.53 -3.37 23.86
C ALA A 182 12.43 -2.59 23.10
N ASP A 183 12.45 -2.64 21.76
CA ASP A 183 11.43 -2.01 20.94
C ASP A 183 10.06 -2.70 21.05
N ALA A 184 10.02 -4.02 21.25
CA ALA A 184 8.78 -4.72 21.56
C ALA A 184 8.21 -4.32 22.93
N ILE A 185 9.05 -4.24 23.97
CA ILE A 185 8.64 -3.82 25.32
C ILE A 185 8.13 -2.37 25.33
N ARG A 186 8.80 -1.45 24.63
CA ARG A 186 8.32 -0.05 24.51
C ARG A 186 6.95 0.04 23.83
N ARG A 187 6.72 -0.79 22.81
CA ARG A 187 5.40 -0.88 22.16
C ARG A 187 4.35 -1.43 23.13
N GLU A 188 4.68 -2.46 23.91
CA GLU A 188 3.79 -3.02 24.93
C GLU A 188 3.44 -1.98 26.02
N ILE A 189 4.42 -1.21 26.50
CA ILE A 189 4.22 -0.10 27.42
C ILE A 189 3.24 0.93 26.83
N ALA A 190 3.45 1.34 25.58
CA ALA A 190 2.56 2.31 24.92
C ALA A 190 1.11 1.78 24.81
N ILE A 191 0.94 0.48 24.53
CA ILE A 191 -0.37 -0.17 24.50
C ILE A 191 -1.01 -0.15 25.90
N HIS A 192 -0.29 -0.54 26.96
CA HIS A 192 -0.81 -0.51 28.34
C HIS A 192 -1.10 0.90 28.87
N GLN A 193 -0.33 1.90 28.45
CA GLN A 193 -0.59 3.31 28.78
C GLN A 193 -1.90 3.80 28.15
N ALA A 194 -2.25 3.33 26.95
CA ALA A 194 -3.47 3.75 26.25
C ALA A 194 -4.76 3.36 26.99
N PHE A 195 -4.76 2.29 27.80
CA PHE A 195 -5.91 1.85 28.60
C PHE A 195 -5.66 1.88 30.12
N GLU A 196 -4.68 2.67 30.57
CA GLU A 196 -4.42 2.97 31.99
C GLU A 196 -4.06 1.76 32.89
N ALA A 197 -3.43 0.72 32.33
CA ALA A 197 -2.96 -0.44 33.09
C ALA A 197 -1.60 -0.20 33.77
N THR A 198 -1.57 0.65 34.80
CA THR A 198 -0.35 1.15 35.45
C THR A 198 0.55 0.05 36.07
N GLN A 199 -0.03 -0.97 36.70
CA GLN A 199 0.73 -2.08 37.31
C GLN A 199 1.48 -2.92 36.27
N ALA A 200 0.92 -3.11 35.07
CA ALA A 200 1.57 -3.83 33.99
C ALA A 200 2.76 -3.02 33.44
N VAL A 201 2.61 -1.69 33.33
CA VAL A 201 3.68 -0.79 32.91
C VAL A 201 4.87 -0.88 33.85
N GLY A 202 4.68 -0.82 35.18
CA GLY A 202 5.78 -0.92 36.16
C GLY A 202 6.67 -2.17 35.96
N ARG A 203 6.05 -3.34 35.80
CA ARG A 203 6.78 -4.59 35.53
C ARG A 203 7.52 -4.59 34.19
N LEU A 204 6.96 -3.95 33.17
CA LEU A 204 7.61 -3.81 31.86
C LEU A 204 8.80 -2.84 31.90
N VAL A 205 8.78 -1.84 32.79
CA VAL A 205 9.94 -0.96 33.01
C VAL A 205 11.10 -1.75 33.60
N VAL A 206 10.84 -2.61 34.59
CA VAL A 206 11.86 -3.53 35.12
C VAL A 206 12.43 -4.40 34.00
N ALA A 207 11.56 -5.00 33.17
CA ALA A 207 11.99 -5.81 32.03
C ALA A 207 12.85 -5.00 31.03
N LEU A 208 12.46 -3.77 30.72
CA LEU A 208 13.19 -2.89 29.80
C LEU A 208 14.56 -2.52 30.35
N VAL A 209 14.67 -2.21 31.65
CA VAL A 209 15.96 -1.93 32.30
C VAL A 209 16.87 -3.16 32.22
N LEU A 210 16.36 -4.36 32.53
CA LEU A 210 17.13 -5.60 32.42
C LEU A 210 17.61 -5.86 30.99
N VAL A 211 16.77 -5.61 29.97
CA VAL A 211 17.15 -5.77 28.57
C VAL A 211 18.21 -4.75 28.13
N GLN A 212 18.12 -3.49 28.57
CA GLN A 212 19.14 -2.46 28.24
C GLN A 212 20.48 -2.76 28.93
N LEU A 213 20.45 -3.24 30.18
CA LEU A 213 21.67 -3.68 30.88
C LEU A 213 22.30 -4.90 30.21
N ALA A 214 21.50 -5.86 29.74
CA ALA A 214 22.00 -7.00 28.97
C ALA A 214 22.61 -6.61 27.60
N ARG A 215 22.22 -5.44 27.07
CA ARG A 215 22.80 -4.82 25.86
C ARG A 215 24.10 -4.05 26.15
N ASP A 216 24.57 -4.02 27.40
CA ASP A 216 25.69 -3.19 27.87
C ASP A 216 25.45 -1.67 27.63
N ASP A 217 24.19 -1.20 27.70
CA ASP A 217 23.79 0.22 27.51
C ASP A 217 23.15 0.81 28.79
N LEU A 218 24.00 1.24 29.72
CA LEU A 218 23.58 1.84 31.00
C LEU A 218 22.78 3.14 30.81
N VAL A 219 23.16 3.97 29.83
CA VAL A 219 22.50 5.27 29.58
C VAL A 219 21.06 5.04 29.09
N ALA A 220 20.84 4.05 28.24
CA ALA A 220 19.48 3.69 27.82
C ALA A 220 18.65 3.08 28.97
N ALA A 221 19.28 2.33 29.87
CA ALA A 221 18.64 1.76 31.06
C ALA A 221 18.17 2.87 32.02
N GLU A 222 19.03 3.82 32.35
CA GLU A 222 18.69 4.99 33.19
C GLU A 222 17.59 5.84 32.55
N LYS A 223 17.66 6.04 31.23
CA LYS A 223 16.64 6.79 30.50
C LYS A 223 15.28 6.11 30.61
N ALA A 224 15.21 4.79 30.43
CA ALA A 224 13.98 4.02 30.57
C ALA A 224 13.39 4.13 31.99
N PHE A 225 14.24 4.02 33.01
CA PHE A 225 13.83 4.19 34.41
C PHE A 225 13.34 5.61 34.70
N LYS A 226 14.00 6.64 34.17
CA LYS A 226 13.59 8.03 34.35
C LYS A 226 12.26 8.36 33.66
N GLU A 227 12.01 7.75 32.51
CA GLU A 227 10.83 8.01 31.69
C GLU A 227 9.55 7.37 32.26
N TRP A 228 9.65 6.15 32.79
CA TRP A 228 8.50 5.37 33.25
C TRP A 228 8.61 4.83 34.70
N GLY A 229 9.66 5.15 35.44
CA GLY A 229 9.88 4.66 36.82
C GLY A 229 8.81 5.09 37.82
N ASN A 230 8.03 6.13 37.50
CA ASN A 230 6.86 6.54 38.29
C ASN A 230 5.72 5.51 38.29
N TYR A 231 5.72 4.55 37.36
CA TYR A 231 4.77 3.44 37.32
C TYR A 231 5.21 2.22 38.15
N CYS A 232 6.45 2.21 38.65
CA CYS A 232 7.00 1.12 39.47
C CYS A 232 6.56 1.25 40.94
N GLU A 233 6.45 0.12 41.63
CA GLU A 233 6.20 0.11 43.08
C GLU A 233 7.45 0.51 43.87
N ALA A 234 7.28 1.00 45.10
CA ALA A 234 8.41 1.47 45.92
C ALA A 234 9.55 0.43 46.09
N PRO A 235 9.28 -0.88 46.28
CA PRO A 235 10.34 -1.89 46.33
C PRO A 235 11.07 -2.08 44.99
N GLU A 236 10.35 -1.96 43.86
CA GLU A 236 10.92 -2.06 42.51
C GLU A 236 11.84 -0.88 42.22
N ILE A 237 11.41 0.34 42.59
CA ILE A 237 12.21 1.57 42.48
C ILE A 237 13.53 1.45 43.25
N GLN A 238 13.46 1.04 44.52
CA GLN A 238 14.65 0.91 45.38
C GLN A 238 15.66 -0.10 44.81
N ASN A 239 15.16 -1.21 44.24
CA ASN A 239 16.03 -2.21 43.65
C ASN A 239 16.61 -1.74 42.31
N LEU A 240 15.82 -1.10 41.44
CA LEU A 240 16.32 -0.55 40.17
C LEU A 240 17.36 0.55 40.39
N GLU A 241 17.18 1.41 41.39
CA GLU A 241 18.18 2.42 41.79
C GLU A 241 19.47 1.75 42.27
N MET A 242 19.37 0.74 43.15
CA MET A 242 20.53 -0.04 43.60
C MET A 242 21.22 -0.77 42.44
N LEU A 243 20.46 -1.30 41.48
CA LEU A 243 20.98 -2.00 40.31
C LEU A 243 21.73 -1.04 39.39
N LEU A 244 21.12 0.08 39.00
CA LEU A 244 21.74 1.07 38.12
C LEU A 244 22.99 1.68 38.76
N GLN A 245 22.93 2.04 40.05
CA GLN A 245 24.09 2.54 40.79
C GLN A 245 25.22 1.52 40.85
N ALA A 246 24.90 0.23 41.04
CA ALA A 246 25.92 -0.81 41.06
C ALA A 246 26.59 -1.02 39.69
N TYR A 247 25.89 -0.81 38.58
CA TYR A 247 26.50 -0.83 37.25
C TYR A 247 27.32 0.44 36.95
N ASP A 248 26.90 1.61 37.44
CA ASP A 248 27.65 2.87 37.31
C ASP A 248 28.94 2.88 38.15
N GLU A 249 28.88 2.37 39.38
CA GLU A 249 30.02 2.27 40.32
C GLU A 249 30.88 1.01 40.09
N GLU A 250 30.54 0.18 39.10
CA GLU A 250 31.16 -1.12 38.83
C GLU A 250 31.18 -2.09 40.04
N ASP A 251 30.19 -1.98 40.93
CA ASP A 251 30.05 -2.79 42.14
C ASP A 251 29.34 -4.13 41.87
N LYS A 252 30.16 -5.17 41.77
CA LYS A 252 29.70 -6.54 41.54
C LYS A 252 28.78 -7.10 42.63
N GLU A 253 29.03 -6.78 43.90
CA GLU A 253 28.28 -7.39 45.02
C GLU A 253 26.86 -6.85 45.09
N ASN A 254 26.71 -5.53 44.95
CA ASN A 254 25.41 -4.88 44.93
C ASN A 254 24.62 -5.20 43.65
N ALA A 255 25.27 -5.28 42.49
CA ALA A 255 24.62 -5.72 41.24
C ALA A 255 24.07 -7.15 41.36
N LEU A 256 24.85 -8.07 41.93
CA LEU A 256 24.42 -9.45 42.13
C LEU A 256 23.27 -9.55 43.15
N ARG A 257 23.30 -8.73 44.20
CA ARG A 257 22.22 -8.66 45.20
C ARG A 257 20.92 -8.16 44.60
N ALA A 258 20.98 -7.11 43.78
CA ALA A 258 19.82 -6.53 43.10
C ALA A 258 19.19 -7.52 42.12
N LEU A 259 19.98 -8.16 41.25
CA LEU A 259 19.52 -9.17 40.28
C LEU A 259 18.92 -10.43 40.93
N ASN A 260 19.31 -10.72 42.18
CA ASN A 260 18.81 -11.87 42.94
C ASN A 260 17.54 -11.60 43.76
N ASP A 261 16.99 -10.39 43.67
CA ASP A 261 15.80 -10.01 44.42
C ASP A 261 14.60 -10.91 44.10
N PRO A 262 13.77 -11.25 45.11
CA PRO A 262 12.53 -11.97 44.91
C PRO A 262 11.67 -11.43 43.75
N PHE A 263 11.48 -10.13 43.56
CA PHE A 263 10.55 -9.69 42.50
C PHE A 263 11.10 -10.01 41.09
N ILE A 264 12.41 -9.87 40.83
CA ILE A 264 13.04 -10.22 39.54
C ILE A 264 12.92 -11.73 39.29
N LYS A 265 13.10 -12.55 40.33
CA LYS A 265 12.97 -14.01 40.25
C LYS A 265 11.56 -14.50 39.93
N HIS A 266 10.53 -13.72 40.26
CA HIS A 266 9.13 -14.06 39.98
C HIS A 266 8.58 -13.41 38.70
N MET A 267 9.41 -12.71 37.91
CA MET A 267 9.05 -12.22 36.57
C MET A 267 8.86 -13.39 35.58
N ASP A 268 8.45 -13.08 34.33
CA ASP A 268 8.45 -14.08 33.27
C ASP A 268 9.81 -14.77 33.16
N VAL A 269 9.75 -16.08 32.86
CA VAL A 269 10.90 -16.98 32.90
C VAL A 269 12.07 -16.46 32.06
N GLU A 270 11.80 -15.88 30.90
CA GLU A 270 12.83 -15.32 30.01
C GLU A 270 13.58 -14.14 30.64
N TYR A 271 12.89 -13.25 31.37
CA TYR A 271 13.53 -12.13 32.06
C TYR A 271 14.27 -12.57 33.32
N ALA A 272 13.75 -13.57 34.05
CA ALA A 272 14.44 -14.15 35.20
C ALA A 272 15.74 -14.88 34.77
N ILE A 273 15.71 -15.59 33.63
CA ILE A 273 16.90 -16.20 33.02
C ILE A 273 17.87 -15.09 32.59
N LEU A 274 17.39 -14.03 31.94
CA LEU A 274 18.20 -12.89 31.54
C LEU A 274 18.94 -12.26 32.72
N ALA A 275 18.24 -12.01 33.83
CA ALA A 275 18.82 -11.45 35.04
C ALA A 275 19.86 -12.37 35.69
N ARG A 276 19.64 -13.69 35.67
CA ARG A 276 20.59 -14.69 36.19
C ARG A 276 21.87 -14.76 35.35
N ASP A 277 21.73 -14.70 34.02
CA ASP A 277 22.82 -14.90 33.07
C ASP A 277 23.48 -13.55 32.66
N MET A 278 23.07 -12.45 33.29
CA MET A 278 23.55 -11.09 33.03
C MET A 278 25.04 -10.93 33.37
N ARG A 279 25.77 -10.16 32.56
CA ARG A 279 27.19 -9.86 32.80
C ARG A 279 27.31 -8.88 33.96
N LEU A 280 27.99 -9.30 35.04
CA LEU A 280 28.26 -8.43 36.18
C LEU A 280 29.38 -7.43 35.83
N PRO A 281 29.33 -6.20 36.38
CA PRO A 281 30.39 -5.21 36.19
C PRO A 281 31.75 -5.73 36.71
N GLN A 282 32.84 -5.41 35.99
CA GLN A 282 34.18 -5.87 36.31
C GLN A 282 34.96 -4.81 37.09
N GLY A 283 34.97 -4.89 38.42
CA GLY A 283 35.88 -4.08 39.23
C GLY A 283 37.34 -4.52 39.10
N THR A 284 38.19 -3.73 38.44
CA THR A 284 39.65 -3.82 38.64
C THR A 284 40.03 -3.17 39.96
N ALA A 285 40.84 -3.87 40.76
CA ALA A 285 41.32 -3.43 42.06
C ALA A 285 42.06 -2.08 42.03
N LEU A 286 41.67 -1.20 42.98
CA LEU A 286 42.42 -0.08 43.57
C LEU A 286 43.13 0.89 42.60
N VAL A 287 42.41 1.89 42.10
CA VAL A 287 43.03 3.17 41.72
C VAL A 287 42.76 4.19 42.82
N GLN A 288 43.85 4.64 43.45
CA GLN A 288 43.86 5.62 44.53
C GLN A 288 43.16 6.93 44.12
N LYS A 289 42.25 7.41 44.98
CA LYS A 289 41.75 8.80 44.93
C LYS A 289 42.95 9.76 44.95
N LYS A 290 43.10 10.60 43.92
CA LYS A 290 43.86 11.84 44.02
C LYS A 290 43.05 12.85 44.85
N PRO A 291 43.68 13.61 45.77
CA PRO A 291 42.99 14.50 46.69
C PRO A 291 42.51 15.79 46.00
N ILE A 292 41.43 16.32 46.57
CA ILE A 292 40.63 17.51 46.20
C ILE A 292 41.35 18.80 46.60
N VAL A 293 41.00 19.93 45.92
CA VAL A 293 40.81 21.33 46.43
C VAL A 293 40.74 22.26 45.19
N GLU A 294 39.77 23.19 44.98
CA GLU A 294 38.84 23.90 45.86
C GLU A 294 37.70 24.62 45.09
N ASN A 295 36.52 24.72 45.75
CA ASN A 295 35.50 25.80 45.72
C ASN A 295 34.76 26.13 44.39
N ALA A 296 33.44 26.34 44.32
CA ALA A 296 32.45 26.73 45.33
C ALA A 296 31.01 26.27 44.98
N THR A 297 30.19 26.23 46.03
CA THR A 297 28.72 26.25 46.20
C THR A 297 27.92 27.00 45.11
N ASP A 298 26.62 26.79 44.80
CA ASP A 298 25.45 26.47 45.62
C ASP A 298 24.29 25.84 44.78
N GLU A 299 23.33 25.26 45.49
CA GLU A 299 22.01 24.77 45.05
C GLU A 299 21.24 25.72 44.11
N TYR A 300 20.46 25.17 43.17
CA TYR A 300 19.23 25.83 42.69
C TYR A 300 18.05 24.88 42.53
N LYS A 301 17.02 25.13 43.35
CA LYS A 301 15.67 24.55 43.28
C LYS A 301 14.89 25.05 42.06
N ARG A 302 13.90 24.24 41.66
CA ARG A 302 12.87 24.50 40.64
C ARG A 302 12.09 25.82 40.86
N VAL A 303 11.85 26.59 39.79
CA VAL A 303 10.70 27.50 39.65
C VAL A 303 10.15 27.47 38.19
N ARG A 304 8.82 27.54 38.07
CA ARG A 304 7.99 27.59 36.84
C ARG A 304 8.03 28.99 36.15
N PRO A 305 7.53 29.13 34.90
CA PRO A 305 7.89 30.24 34.01
C PRO A 305 7.00 31.47 34.21
N GLN A 306 7.55 32.65 33.91
CA GLN A 306 6.78 33.85 33.56
C GLN A 306 7.58 34.74 32.58
N ASN A 307 6.82 35.38 31.69
CA ASN A 307 7.23 36.23 30.58
C ASN A 307 8.18 37.37 30.99
N ASP A 308 9.12 37.74 30.12
CA ASP A 308 9.16 39.07 29.51
C ASP A 308 10.28 39.21 28.44
N GLU A 309 9.89 39.87 27.35
CA GLU A 309 10.63 40.68 26.37
C GLU A 309 12.05 40.30 25.89
N TYR A 310 12.15 40.03 24.57
CA TYR A 310 13.39 39.89 23.81
C TYR A 310 13.62 41.12 22.92
N VAL A 311 14.76 41.80 23.11
CA VAL A 311 15.34 42.79 22.19
C VAL A 311 16.67 42.22 21.67
N PRO A 312 16.94 42.22 20.34
CA PRO A 312 18.12 41.57 19.77
C PRO A 312 19.33 42.50 19.68
N THR A 313 20.55 41.96 19.78
CA THR A 313 21.78 42.68 19.39
C THR A 313 22.74 41.77 18.62
N GLU A 314 22.81 42.07 17.33
CA GLU A 314 23.95 42.15 16.40
C GLU A 314 25.14 41.15 16.44
N ALA A 315 25.22 40.43 15.32
CA ALA A 315 26.35 40.03 14.49
C ALA A 315 27.80 40.39 14.91
N PHE A 316 28.67 39.38 14.82
CA PHE A 316 30.10 39.55 14.58
C PHE A 316 30.53 38.69 13.37
N GLN A 317 31.04 39.35 12.33
CA GLN A 317 31.74 38.77 11.18
C GLN A 317 33.25 38.82 11.41
N ALA A 318 33.99 37.81 10.94
CA ALA A 318 35.44 37.87 10.73
C ALA A 318 35.87 36.93 9.57
N PRO A 319 37.00 37.21 8.89
CA PRO A 319 37.09 37.12 7.42
C PRO A 319 37.99 36.02 6.84
N PHE A 320 37.84 35.85 5.53
CA PHE A 320 38.55 34.96 4.59
C PHE A 320 40.01 35.37 4.32
N GLU A 321 40.89 34.39 4.10
CA GLU A 321 42.16 34.55 3.35
C GLU A 321 42.26 33.55 2.19
N LYS A 322 42.76 34.03 1.05
CA LYS A 322 43.04 33.29 -0.20
C LYS A 322 44.54 33.04 -0.33
N SER A 323 44.93 31.92 -0.94
CA SER A 323 46.27 31.71 -1.49
C SER A 323 46.18 31.01 -2.85
N ALA A 324 47.12 31.36 -3.73
CA ALA A 324 47.05 31.32 -5.18
C ALA A 324 47.74 30.10 -5.84
N ALA A 325 47.47 29.98 -7.14
CA ALA A 325 47.81 28.90 -8.05
C ALA A 325 49.27 28.81 -8.51
N GLN A 326 49.65 27.66 -9.08
CA GLN A 326 50.69 27.51 -10.10
C GLN A 326 50.28 26.48 -11.17
N LYS A 327 50.52 26.81 -12.45
CA LYS A 327 50.27 26.02 -13.67
C LYS A 327 51.58 25.45 -14.23
N SER A 328 51.51 24.27 -14.85
CA SER A 328 52.35 23.90 -16.00
C SER A 328 51.58 22.94 -16.93
N SER A 329 51.63 23.25 -18.23
CA SER A 329 51.15 22.54 -19.44
C SER A 329 51.73 21.11 -19.58
N SER A 330 51.20 20.14 -20.32
CA SER A 330 50.59 20.14 -21.67
C SER A 330 49.91 18.79 -22.00
N VAL A 331 49.10 18.81 -23.07
CA VAL A 331 48.57 17.72 -23.94
C VAL A 331 47.09 17.39 -23.70
N GLU A 332 46.28 17.88 -24.65
CA GLU A 332 44.84 17.59 -24.84
C GLU A 332 44.67 16.19 -25.46
N ASP A 333 43.63 15.46 -25.03
CA ASP A 333 42.64 14.86 -25.94
C ASP A 333 41.42 14.35 -25.14
N GLU A 334 40.26 14.87 -25.54
CA GLU A 334 38.85 14.46 -25.39
C GLU A 334 38.45 13.44 -24.30
N PHE A 335 37.59 13.87 -23.36
CA PHE A 335 36.44 13.20 -22.71
C PHE A 335 36.22 13.84 -21.31
N ASP A 336 35.30 14.82 -21.19
CA ASP A 336 34.48 15.08 -19.98
C ASP A 336 33.81 16.47 -20.02
N GLU A 337 32.51 16.51 -20.33
CA GLU A 337 31.65 17.66 -20.06
C GLU A 337 30.37 17.21 -19.33
N TYR A 338 30.54 16.60 -18.14
CA TYR A 338 29.42 16.34 -17.22
C TYR A 338 29.75 16.58 -15.73
N ALA A 339 30.95 17.06 -15.39
CA ALA A 339 31.36 17.30 -14.00
C ALA A 339 31.33 18.78 -13.55
N GLY A 340 31.13 19.74 -14.46
CA GLY A 340 31.23 21.18 -14.18
C GLY A 340 30.05 21.80 -13.41
N GLY A 341 28.91 21.13 -13.32
CA GLY A 341 27.74 21.60 -12.56
C GLY A 341 27.78 21.26 -11.07
N PHE A 342 28.68 20.37 -10.65
CA PHE A 342 28.61 19.70 -9.35
C PHE A 342 29.11 20.56 -8.16
N PHE A 343 29.88 21.61 -8.40
CA PHE A 343 30.47 22.42 -7.32
C PHE A 343 29.84 23.80 -7.11
N TYR A 344 29.09 24.34 -8.09
CA TYR A 344 28.51 25.68 -7.98
C TYR A 344 27.16 25.71 -7.23
N VAL A 345 26.52 24.55 -7.01
CA VAL A 345 25.23 24.43 -6.31
C VAL A 345 25.40 24.22 -4.80
N LEU A 346 26.53 23.66 -4.34
CA LEU A 346 26.77 23.40 -2.92
C LEU A 346 26.91 24.70 -2.08
N ALA A 347 27.23 25.83 -2.72
CA ALA A 347 27.39 27.13 -2.05
C ALA A 347 26.08 27.95 -1.92
N MET A 348 24.99 27.53 -2.57
CA MET A 348 23.68 28.21 -2.48
C MET A 348 22.66 27.45 -1.60
N SER A 349 23.03 26.30 -1.03
CA SER A 349 22.12 25.45 -0.24
C SER A 349 22.00 25.82 1.26
N LYS A 350 22.70 26.86 1.75
CA LYS A 350 22.69 27.23 3.18
C LYS A 350 21.58 28.20 3.61
N GLY A 351 20.53 28.40 2.79
CA GLY A 351 19.53 29.45 3.04
C GLY A 351 18.08 29.15 2.69
N MET A 352 17.63 27.89 2.58
CA MET A 352 16.21 27.58 2.34
C MET A 352 15.65 26.59 3.36
N ARG A 353 14.47 26.95 3.90
CA ARG A 353 13.83 26.45 5.12
C ARG A 353 13.74 24.91 5.19
N LYS A 354 14.46 24.28 6.13
CA LYS A 354 14.13 22.94 6.66
C LYS A 354 12.78 23.03 7.38
N GLY A 355 11.70 22.52 6.79
CA GLY A 355 10.41 22.49 7.51
C GLY A 355 9.17 21.89 6.84
N ASN A 356 9.20 21.37 5.61
CA ASN A 356 7.94 20.88 4.98
C ASN A 356 8.13 19.78 3.92
N THR A 357 9.11 18.89 4.10
CA THR A 357 9.32 17.73 3.21
C THR A 357 8.50 16.55 3.71
N LEU A 358 7.64 15.99 2.86
CA LEU A 358 6.85 14.80 3.20
C LEU A 358 7.68 13.54 2.93
N SER A 359 7.71 12.62 3.90
CA SER A 359 8.50 11.38 3.79
C SER A 359 7.59 10.17 3.66
N TYR A 360 7.84 9.32 2.66
CA TYR A 360 7.11 8.08 2.42
C TYR A 360 8.05 6.90 2.22
N LYS A 361 7.49 5.69 2.33
CA LYS A 361 8.19 4.43 2.08
C LYS A 361 7.52 3.63 0.96
N GLY A 362 8.32 2.91 0.19
CA GLY A 362 7.89 2.03 -0.90
C GLY A 362 7.38 2.75 -2.15
N SER A 363 7.17 1.97 -3.22
CA SER A 363 6.71 2.45 -4.54
C SER A 363 5.18 2.63 -4.65
N ASN A 364 4.41 2.21 -3.64
CA ASN A 364 2.95 2.30 -3.68
C ASN A 364 2.47 3.75 -3.82
N PHE A 365 1.50 3.96 -4.73
CA PHE A 365 0.92 5.28 -5.02
C PHE A 365 1.93 6.35 -5.45
N LEU A 366 3.10 5.98 -5.98
CA LEU A 366 4.15 6.91 -6.43
C LEU A 366 3.60 8.02 -7.34
N LYS A 367 2.82 7.65 -8.37
CA LYS A 367 2.17 8.59 -9.29
C LYS A 367 1.30 9.63 -8.55
N GLN A 368 0.46 9.18 -7.62
CA GLN A 368 -0.43 10.07 -6.86
C GLN A 368 0.39 11.06 -6.01
N ARG A 369 1.41 10.56 -5.31
CA ARG A 369 2.29 11.38 -4.45
C ARG A 369 3.04 12.44 -5.26
N LEU A 370 3.57 12.09 -6.42
CA LEU A 370 4.25 13.04 -7.29
C LEU A 370 3.26 14.09 -7.87
N VAL A 371 2.07 13.68 -8.31
CA VAL A 371 1.03 14.62 -8.78
C VAL A 371 0.66 15.63 -7.69
N LEU A 372 0.38 15.14 -6.48
CA LEU A 372 0.01 15.98 -5.34
C LEU A 372 1.18 16.86 -4.85
N SER A 373 2.42 16.38 -4.95
CA SER A 373 3.63 17.17 -4.71
C SER A 373 3.69 18.36 -5.65
N VAL A 374 3.54 18.13 -6.96
CA VAL A 374 3.54 19.20 -7.98
C VAL A 374 2.43 20.22 -7.74
N LEU A 375 1.22 19.77 -7.41
CA LEU A 375 0.10 20.67 -7.17
C LEU A 375 0.25 21.48 -5.87
N SER A 376 0.74 20.84 -4.80
CA SER A 376 0.90 21.48 -3.48
C SER A 376 2.18 22.32 -3.34
N GLY A 377 3.18 22.09 -4.19
CA GLY A 377 4.52 22.67 -4.07
C GLY A 377 5.34 22.11 -2.91
N LYS A 378 4.90 21.01 -2.29
CA LYS A 378 5.62 20.36 -1.17
C LYS A 378 6.64 19.33 -1.69
N PRO A 379 7.92 19.42 -1.29
CA PRO A 379 8.91 18.39 -1.61
C PRO A 379 8.56 17.05 -0.97
N VAL A 380 8.92 15.96 -1.64
CA VAL A 380 8.69 14.59 -1.18
C VAL A 380 9.99 13.80 -1.18
N ASN A 381 10.22 13.04 -0.12
CA ASN A 381 11.29 12.06 0.00
C ASN A 381 10.69 10.65 0.10
N ILE A 382 11.01 9.76 -0.83
CA ILE A 382 10.49 8.39 -0.88
C ILE A 382 11.65 7.43 -0.74
N THR A 383 11.62 6.60 0.29
CA THR A 383 12.68 5.64 0.64
C THR A 383 12.17 4.20 0.54
N ASP A 384 13.06 3.21 0.63
CA ASP A 384 12.72 1.78 0.59
C ASP A 384 11.94 1.36 -0.67
N ILE A 385 12.26 1.93 -1.83
CA ILE A 385 11.62 1.58 -3.12
C ILE A 385 12.17 0.22 -3.57
N ARG A 386 11.37 -0.84 -3.38
CA ARG A 386 11.70 -2.22 -3.78
C ARG A 386 13.07 -2.71 -3.26
N ALA A 387 13.49 -2.26 -2.09
CA ALA A 387 14.82 -2.55 -1.56
C ALA A 387 15.11 -4.05 -1.32
N ILE A 388 14.07 -4.89 -1.26
CA ILE A 388 14.16 -6.34 -0.97
C ILE A 388 13.95 -7.17 -2.26
N ASN A 389 13.57 -6.54 -3.38
CA ASN A 389 13.30 -7.25 -4.62
C ASN A 389 14.59 -7.58 -5.39
N ASP A 390 14.55 -8.58 -6.26
CA ASP A 390 15.66 -8.96 -7.14
C ASP A 390 16.11 -7.80 -8.05
N GLU A 391 15.15 -6.98 -8.49
CA GLU A 391 15.37 -5.72 -9.20
C GLU A 391 15.04 -4.53 -8.27
N PRO A 392 16.03 -4.02 -7.51
CA PRO A 392 15.79 -2.94 -6.57
C PRO A 392 15.64 -1.58 -7.26
N GLY A 393 14.89 -0.68 -6.62
CA GLY A 393 14.74 0.71 -7.04
C GLY A 393 13.52 1.01 -7.93
N LEU A 394 13.59 2.15 -8.61
CA LEU A 394 12.55 2.61 -9.54
C LEU A 394 12.58 1.80 -10.84
N HIS A 395 11.40 1.44 -11.34
CA HIS A 395 11.27 0.85 -12.68
C HIS A 395 11.33 1.92 -13.77
N GLU A 396 11.57 1.49 -15.01
CA GLU A 396 11.75 2.39 -16.14
C GLU A 396 10.49 3.26 -16.38
N PHE A 397 9.28 2.69 -16.21
CA PHE A 397 8.06 3.47 -16.35
C PHE A 397 7.93 4.61 -15.33
N GLU A 398 8.47 4.43 -14.12
CA GLU A 398 8.47 5.43 -13.04
C GLU A 398 9.49 6.53 -13.32
N VAL A 399 10.69 6.17 -13.77
CA VAL A 399 11.71 7.12 -14.23
C VAL A 399 11.19 7.94 -15.42
N SER A 400 10.51 7.29 -16.37
CA SER A 400 9.87 7.96 -17.50
C SER A 400 8.77 8.93 -17.04
N LEU A 401 8.02 8.63 -15.99
CA LEU A 401 7.01 9.53 -15.42
C LEU A 401 7.67 10.76 -14.78
N VAL A 402 8.76 10.56 -14.03
CA VAL A 402 9.53 11.65 -13.44
C VAL A 402 10.11 12.56 -14.52
N ARG A 403 10.64 12.00 -15.61
CA ARG A 403 11.09 12.78 -16.79
C ARG A 403 9.96 13.55 -17.45
N LEU A 404 8.75 12.98 -17.53
CA LEU A 404 7.58 13.70 -18.05
C LEU A 404 7.23 14.89 -17.14
N PHE A 405 7.33 14.71 -15.82
CA PHE A 405 7.08 15.79 -14.85
C PHE A 405 8.10 16.91 -14.97
N ASP A 406 9.37 16.57 -15.12
CA ASP A 406 10.44 17.54 -15.39
C ASP A 406 10.16 18.36 -16.67
N LYS A 407 9.72 17.72 -17.76
CA LYS A 407 9.36 18.41 -19.02
C LYS A 407 8.17 19.38 -18.90
N ILE A 408 7.16 19.07 -18.09
CA ILE A 408 5.95 19.91 -17.95
C ILE A 408 6.11 21.00 -16.88
N THR A 409 7.13 20.89 -16.03
CA THR A 409 7.42 21.84 -14.95
C THR A 409 8.66 22.66 -15.27
N ASN A 410 8.90 23.71 -14.49
CA ASN A 410 10.12 24.50 -14.56
C ASN A 410 10.71 24.66 -13.15
N GLY A 411 11.96 24.28 -12.96
CA GLY A 411 12.66 24.31 -11.67
C GLY A 411 12.37 23.12 -10.76
N THR A 412 11.97 21.98 -11.32
CA THR A 412 11.89 20.73 -10.57
C THR A 412 13.30 20.21 -10.29
N VAL A 413 13.54 19.75 -9.07
CA VAL A 413 14.79 19.10 -8.68
C VAL A 413 14.48 17.66 -8.32
N VAL A 414 15.18 16.74 -8.97
CA VAL A 414 15.04 15.30 -8.75
C VAL A 414 16.41 14.76 -8.36
N GLU A 415 16.50 14.15 -7.19
CA GLU A 415 17.70 13.47 -6.73
C GLU A 415 17.38 12.00 -6.51
N LEU A 416 18.17 11.13 -7.12
CA LEU A 416 18.10 9.69 -6.99
C LEU A 416 19.39 9.22 -6.32
N ASN A 417 19.28 8.28 -5.38
CA ASN A 417 20.47 7.58 -4.91
C ASN A 417 21.01 6.63 -6.00
N GLU A 418 22.27 6.21 -5.87
CA GLU A 418 22.95 5.34 -6.85
C GLU A 418 22.17 4.05 -7.14
N THR A 419 21.46 3.52 -6.15
CA THR A 419 20.67 2.28 -6.25
C THR A 419 19.22 2.50 -6.68
N GLY A 420 18.77 3.75 -6.87
CA GLY A 420 17.38 4.08 -7.23
C GLY A 420 16.32 3.73 -6.18
N THR A 421 16.72 3.30 -4.97
CA THR A 421 15.83 2.91 -3.86
C THR A 421 15.32 4.11 -3.04
N ALA A 422 15.90 5.30 -3.25
CA ALA A 422 15.47 6.55 -2.65
C ALA A 422 15.35 7.65 -3.70
N LEU A 423 14.22 8.36 -3.67
CA LEU A 423 13.87 9.46 -4.56
C LEU A 423 13.52 10.70 -3.72
N TYR A 424 14.31 11.76 -3.88
CA TYR A 424 13.94 13.09 -3.45
C TYR A 424 13.38 13.87 -4.65
N PHE A 425 12.17 14.38 -4.51
CA PHE A 425 11.46 15.12 -5.55
C PHE A 425 11.00 16.46 -5.00
N GLN A 426 11.61 17.54 -5.48
CA GLN A 426 11.19 18.90 -5.20
C GLN A 426 10.47 19.46 -6.42
N PRO A 427 9.16 19.74 -6.32
CA PRO A 427 8.35 20.18 -7.45
C PRO A 427 8.71 21.60 -7.89
N GLY A 428 8.79 21.81 -9.20
CA GLY A 428 8.85 23.12 -9.85
C GLY A 428 7.48 23.70 -10.18
N LEU A 429 7.47 24.82 -10.91
CA LEU A 429 6.25 25.47 -11.36
C LEU A 429 5.67 24.77 -12.60
N LEU A 430 4.36 24.48 -12.60
CA LEU A 430 3.66 23.93 -13.77
C LEU A 430 3.68 24.92 -14.94
N TRP A 431 4.51 24.65 -15.94
CA TRP A 431 4.69 25.53 -17.08
C TRP A 431 3.82 25.12 -18.27
N GLY A 432 3.85 23.84 -18.65
CA GLY A 432 3.13 23.32 -19.80
C GLY A 432 3.79 23.64 -21.15
N GLY A 433 3.01 23.66 -22.24
CA GLY A 433 3.51 23.87 -23.61
C GLY A 433 3.34 22.67 -24.54
N THR A 434 4.07 22.69 -25.66
CA THR A 434 4.08 21.58 -26.64
C THR A 434 5.21 20.62 -26.33
N ILE A 435 4.89 19.36 -26.03
CA ILE A 435 5.86 18.37 -25.53
C ILE A 435 5.67 17.05 -26.26
N GLU A 436 6.77 16.40 -26.62
CA GLU A 436 6.78 15.02 -27.06
C GLU A 436 7.40 14.12 -25.98
N HIS A 437 6.74 13.00 -25.69
CA HIS A 437 7.22 12.05 -24.71
C HIS A 437 7.00 10.61 -25.15
N ASP A 438 8.10 9.86 -25.16
CA ASP A 438 8.09 8.43 -25.39
C ASP A 438 7.90 7.71 -24.04
N CYS A 439 6.77 7.05 -23.88
CA CYS A 439 6.42 6.26 -22.71
C CYS A 439 7.17 4.92 -22.72
N SER A 440 7.53 4.40 -21.54
CA SER A 440 8.09 3.04 -21.44
C SER A 440 7.04 2.01 -21.88
N LEU A 441 7.51 0.88 -22.41
CA LEU A 441 6.67 -0.25 -22.82
C LEU A 441 6.22 -1.12 -21.63
N GLU A 442 6.74 -0.89 -20.44
CA GLU A 442 6.30 -1.60 -19.22
C GLU A 442 4.86 -1.20 -18.81
N ARG A 443 4.40 0.00 -19.18
CA ARG A 443 3.06 0.53 -18.84
C ARG A 443 2.38 1.20 -20.03
N GLY A 444 1.07 1.30 -19.96
CA GLY A 444 0.26 1.98 -20.97
C GLY A 444 0.40 3.50 -20.89
N ILE A 445 0.17 4.18 -22.01
CA ILE A 445 0.04 5.65 -22.11
C ILE A 445 -0.97 6.18 -21.10
N GLY A 446 -2.01 5.39 -20.79
CA GLY A 446 -3.02 5.74 -19.79
C GLY A 446 -2.44 6.08 -18.42
N TYR A 447 -1.37 5.41 -18.00
CA TYR A 447 -0.68 5.69 -16.73
C TYR A 447 -0.19 7.15 -16.65
N TYR A 448 0.41 7.64 -17.74
CA TYR A 448 0.94 9.00 -17.85
C TYR A 448 -0.18 10.02 -18.11
N LEU A 449 -1.14 9.65 -18.95
CA LEU A 449 -2.25 10.52 -19.34
C LEU A 449 -3.14 10.86 -18.15
N GLU A 450 -3.39 9.91 -17.24
CA GLU A 450 -4.12 10.17 -16.00
C GLU A 450 -3.46 11.27 -15.16
N ALA A 451 -2.13 11.23 -15.00
CA ALA A 451 -1.38 12.25 -14.27
C ALA A 451 -1.47 13.62 -14.96
N LEU A 452 -1.40 13.66 -16.30
CA LEU A 452 -1.56 14.89 -17.06
C LEU A 452 -2.97 15.47 -16.97
N CYS A 453 -4.02 14.63 -16.92
CA CYS A 453 -5.40 15.07 -16.70
C CYS A 453 -5.58 15.72 -15.32
N MET A 454 -4.87 15.24 -14.29
CA MET A 454 -4.89 15.84 -12.96
C MET A 454 -4.16 17.20 -12.87
N LEU A 455 -3.11 17.40 -13.69
CA LEU A 455 -2.27 18.61 -13.67
C LEU A 455 -2.70 19.68 -14.69
N GLY A 456 -3.32 19.28 -15.80
CA GLY A 456 -3.36 20.06 -17.03
C GLY A 456 -4.01 21.44 -16.93
N PHE A 457 -5.07 21.58 -16.12
CA PHE A 457 -5.75 22.86 -15.95
C PHE A 457 -4.90 23.95 -15.29
N PHE A 458 -3.87 23.56 -14.53
CA PHE A 458 -3.09 24.45 -13.66
C PHE A 458 -1.73 24.85 -14.24
N CYS A 459 -1.49 24.56 -15.53
CA CYS A 459 -0.29 24.99 -16.24
C CYS A 459 -0.30 26.49 -16.56
N LYS A 460 0.89 27.06 -16.83
CA LYS A 460 1.04 28.43 -17.30
C LYS A 460 0.67 28.62 -18.78
N GLN A 461 1.07 27.66 -19.60
CA GLN A 461 0.79 27.55 -21.03
C GLN A 461 -0.14 26.34 -21.28
N PRO A 462 -1.02 26.38 -22.29
CA PRO A 462 -1.87 25.24 -22.62
C PRO A 462 -1.01 24.00 -22.92
N LEU A 463 -1.47 22.83 -22.48
CA LEU A 463 -0.77 21.58 -22.79
C LEU A 463 -1.14 21.12 -24.20
N ASN A 464 -0.12 20.76 -24.97
CA ASN A 464 -0.25 20.06 -26.24
C ASN A 464 0.80 18.94 -26.27
N ILE A 465 0.45 17.79 -25.71
CA ILE A 465 1.39 16.70 -25.47
C ILE A 465 1.14 15.58 -26.46
N THR A 466 2.19 15.12 -27.13
CA THR A 466 2.17 13.90 -27.95
C THR A 466 2.85 12.78 -27.17
N LEU A 467 2.08 11.78 -26.76
CA LEU A 467 2.54 10.59 -26.06
C LEU A 467 2.68 9.43 -27.05
N ARG A 468 3.81 8.73 -27.04
CA ARG A 468 4.08 7.55 -27.88
C ARG A 468 4.34 6.34 -27.00
N GLY A 469 3.76 5.18 -27.34
CA GLY A 469 3.87 3.97 -26.51
C GLY A 469 2.71 3.00 -26.70
N ILE A 470 2.37 2.26 -25.64
CA ILE A 470 1.26 1.30 -25.64
C ILE A 470 -0.05 2.02 -25.31
N THR A 471 -1.06 1.94 -26.18
CA THR A 471 -2.38 2.56 -25.94
C THR A 471 -3.31 1.69 -25.11
N ASN A 472 -3.15 0.36 -25.16
CA ASN A 472 -4.02 -0.59 -24.48
C ASN A 472 -3.18 -1.76 -23.94
N ASN A 473 -3.38 -2.09 -22.66
CA ASN A 473 -2.83 -3.24 -21.97
C ASN A 473 -3.87 -3.78 -20.96
N ASN A 474 -3.52 -4.82 -20.20
CA ASN A 474 -4.39 -5.42 -19.18
C ASN A 474 -4.26 -4.79 -17.78
N ILE A 475 -3.37 -3.82 -17.60
CA ILE A 475 -2.96 -3.29 -16.28
C ILE A 475 -3.46 -1.86 -16.07
N ASP A 476 -3.34 -1.02 -17.10
CA ASP A 476 -3.64 0.40 -17.05
C ASP A 476 -4.98 0.70 -17.73
N PRO A 477 -5.70 1.75 -17.28
CA PRO A 477 -6.86 2.22 -18.01
C PRO A 477 -6.47 2.65 -19.42
N SER A 478 -7.18 2.17 -20.43
CA SER A 478 -6.85 2.53 -21.80
C SER A 478 -7.16 3.99 -22.12
N VAL A 479 -6.55 4.46 -23.21
CA VAL A 479 -6.76 5.83 -23.69
C VAL A 479 -8.23 6.09 -24.04
N ASP A 480 -8.95 5.09 -24.55
CA ASP A 480 -10.38 5.22 -24.84
C ASP A 480 -11.18 5.46 -23.55
N LEU A 481 -10.91 4.68 -22.50
CA LEU A 481 -11.56 4.82 -21.20
C LEU A 481 -11.27 6.17 -20.56
N LEU A 482 -10.02 6.63 -20.60
CA LEU A 482 -9.68 7.97 -20.09
C LEU A 482 -10.34 9.08 -20.93
N SER A 483 -10.47 8.90 -22.24
CA SER A 483 -11.09 9.87 -23.14
C SER A 483 -12.59 10.04 -22.94
N THR A 484 -13.28 9.01 -22.45
CA THR A 484 -14.73 9.03 -22.19
C THR A 484 -15.00 9.40 -20.74
N SER A 485 -14.45 8.64 -19.80
CA SER A 485 -14.70 8.83 -18.37
C SER A 485 -14.00 10.06 -17.79
N LEU A 486 -12.67 10.11 -17.79
CA LEU A 486 -11.93 11.20 -17.14
C LEU A 486 -12.20 12.55 -17.80
N MET A 487 -12.28 12.61 -19.12
CA MET A 487 -12.63 13.87 -19.81
C MET A 487 -14.00 14.38 -19.37
N GLN A 488 -15.00 13.51 -19.26
CA GLN A 488 -16.32 13.94 -18.82
C GLN A 488 -16.29 14.47 -17.38
N THR A 489 -15.53 13.82 -16.51
CA THR A 489 -15.29 14.31 -15.14
C THR A 489 -14.61 15.68 -15.17
N MET A 490 -13.55 15.88 -15.97
CA MET A 490 -12.89 17.18 -16.11
C MET A 490 -13.84 18.29 -16.59
N LYS A 491 -14.65 18.01 -17.62
CA LYS A 491 -15.62 18.95 -18.19
C LYS A 491 -16.63 19.44 -17.16
N ARG A 492 -17.00 18.59 -16.19
CA ARG A 492 -17.91 18.99 -15.12
C ARG A 492 -17.33 20.04 -14.19
N PHE A 493 -16.02 20.13 -14.00
CA PHE A 493 -15.42 21.11 -13.08
C PHE A 493 -15.05 22.46 -13.74
N VAL A 494 -15.35 22.62 -15.03
CA VAL A 494 -15.08 23.84 -15.80
C VAL A 494 -16.37 24.39 -16.41
N LEU A 495 -16.40 25.70 -16.68
CA LEU A 495 -17.54 26.35 -17.37
C LEU A 495 -17.48 26.21 -18.89
N ASP A 496 -16.27 26.08 -19.41
CA ASP A 496 -15.95 26.00 -20.83
C ASP A 496 -14.96 24.84 -21.02
N ASP A 497 -15.23 23.96 -21.98
CA ASP A 497 -14.41 22.81 -22.33
C ASP A 497 -13.68 22.96 -23.68
N GLU A 498 -13.74 24.15 -24.29
CA GLU A 498 -13.02 24.43 -25.53
C GLU A 498 -11.51 24.16 -25.39
N GLY A 499 -10.97 23.42 -26.36
CA GLY A 499 -9.56 23.04 -26.41
C GLY A 499 -9.17 21.82 -25.56
N LEU A 500 -10.07 21.27 -24.74
CA LEU A 500 -9.82 20.02 -24.00
C LEU A 500 -10.12 18.81 -24.90
N SER A 501 -9.09 18.05 -25.27
CA SER A 501 -9.26 16.87 -26.13
C SER A 501 -8.18 15.81 -25.94
N ILE A 502 -8.58 14.54 -26.04
CA ILE A 502 -7.69 13.38 -26.20
C ILE A 502 -7.97 12.79 -27.58
N LYS A 503 -6.95 12.72 -28.44
CA LYS A 503 -7.09 12.17 -29.80
C LYS A 503 -6.08 11.05 -30.03
N ILE A 504 -6.58 9.88 -30.41
CA ILE A 504 -5.76 8.71 -30.76
C ILE A 504 -5.34 8.80 -32.24
N SER A 505 -4.10 9.19 -32.50
CA SER A 505 -3.50 9.28 -33.85
C SER A 505 -3.13 7.90 -34.38
N LYS A 506 -2.48 7.08 -33.55
CA LYS A 506 -2.12 5.68 -33.84
C LYS A 506 -2.46 4.82 -32.63
N ARG A 507 -2.93 3.59 -32.86
CA ARG A 507 -3.14 2.61 -31.78
C ARG A 507 -1.92 1.69 -31.71
N GLY A 508 -1.55 1.23 -30.52
CA GLY A 508 -0.46 0.28 -30.32
C GLY A 508 -0.69 -0.59 -29.10
N ILE A 509 -0.84 -1.89 -29.30
CA ILE A 509 -1.09 -2.85 -28.23
C ILE A 509 0.25 -3.41 -27.70
N GLN A 510 0.27 -3.83 -26.43
CA GLN A 510 1.38 -4.58 -25.83
C GLN A 510 1.72 -5.83 -26.68
N PRO A 511 3.00 -6.23 -26.84
CA PRO A 511 4.21 -5.74 -26.15
C PRO A 511 4.95 -4.60 -26.86
N LEU A 512 4.96 -4.55 -28.20
CA LEU A 512 5.81 -3.61 -28.94
C LEU A 512 5.23 -2.19 -29.08
N GLY A 513 3.98 -1.96 -28.67
CA GLY A 513 3.32 -0.66 -28.70
C GLY A 513 3.26 -0.02 -30.10
N GLY A 514 3.77 1.21 -30.22
CA GLY A 514 3.74 1.99 -31.46
C GLY A 514 2.49 2.86 -31.64
N GLY A 515 1.75 3.11 -30.56
CA GLY A 515 0.64 4.03 -30.52
C GLY A 515 1.09 5.48 -30.31
N GLU A 516 0.21 6.40 -30.65
CA GLU A 516 0.45 7.85 -30.60
C GLU A 516 -0.84 8.56 -30.22
N VAL A 517 -0.80 9.33 -29.13
CA VAL A 517 -1.95 10.03 -28.55
C VAL A 517 -1.60 11.49 -28.37
N ILE A 518 -2.50 12.36 -28.81
CA ILE A 518 -2.38 13.80 -28.66
C ILE A 518 -3.35 14.25 -27.57
N PHE A 519 -2.81 14.78 -26.47
CA PHE A 519 -3.58 15.38 -25.39
C PHE A 519 -3.46 16.91 -25.44
N LYS A 520 -4.60 17.59 -25.51
CA LYS A 520 -4.70 19.04 -25.41
C LYS A 520 -5.50 19.43 -24.19
N CYS A 521 -4.96 20.32 -23.38
CA CYS A 521 -5.61 20.82 -22.17
C CYS A 521 -5.53 22.35 -22.11
N PRO A 522 -6.67 23.07 -22.02
CA PRO A 522 -6.69 24.51 -21.83
C PRO A 522 -6.34 24.88 -20.39
N ILE A 523 -5.89 26.10 -20.18
CA ILE A 523 -5.59 26.61 -18.84
C ILE A 523 -6.86 27.15 -18.19
N ARG A 524 -7.09 26.81 -16.93
CA ARG A 524 -8.18 27.38 -16.13
C ARG A 524 -7.60 28.06 -14.87
N THR A 525 -8.20 29.19 -14.50
CA THR A 525 -7.77 29.97 -13.32
C THR A 525 -8.27 29.33 -12.03
N LYS A 526 -9.54 28.91 -12.04
CA LYS A 526 -10.24 28.26 -10.93
C LYS A 526 -11.17 27.19 -11.48
N LEU A 527 -11.38 26.15 -10.70
CA LEU A 527 -12.45 25.19 -10.91
C LEU A 527 -13.77 25.71 -10.33
N ARG A 528 -14.89 25.10 -10.68
CA ARG A 528 -16.20 25.37 -10.05
C ARG A 528 -16.52 24.31 -8.98
N PRO A 529 -17.18 24.69 -7.87
CA PRO A 529 -17.68 23.71 -6.92
C PRO A 529 -18.85 22.94 -7.55
N LEU A 530 -19.03 21.69 -7.14
CA LEU A 530 -20.07 20.82 -7.70
C LEU A 530 -20.96 20.24 -6.62
N GLN A 531 -22.26 20.23 -6.91
CA GLN A 531 -23.26 19.48 -6.18
C GLN A 531 -23.93 18.51 -7.14
N LEU A 532 -23.43 17.27 -7.17
CA LEU A 532 -23.91 16.22 -8.05
C LEU A 532 -24.43 15.06 -7.18
N LEU A 533 -25.71 15.13 -6.87
CA LEU A 533 -26.41 14.15 -6.01
C LEU A 533 -27.32 13.21 -6.82
N ASP A 534 -27.44 13.44 -8.12
CA ASP A 534 -28.29 12.66 -9.02
C ASP A 534 -27.49 12.33 -10.28
N TRP A 535 -27.36 11.04 -10.58
CA TRP A 535 -26.69 10.53 -11.78
C TRP A 535 -27.67 10.22 -12.91
N GLY A 536 -28.97 10.17 -12.65
CA GLY A 536 -30.02 9.89 -13.61
C GLY A 536 -29.99 8.49 -14.22
N MET A 537 -30.94 8.24 -15.11
CA MET A 537 -31.09 6.96 -15.81
C MET A 537 -30.15 6.84 -17.01
N VAL A 538 -29.71 5.62 -17.32
CA VAL A 538 -28.94 5.33 -18.54
C VAL A 538 -29.80 5.58 -19.76
N LYS A 539 -29.40 6.55 -20.59
CA LYS A 539 -30.12 6.94 -21.82
C LYS A 539 -29.72 6.08 -23.00
N ARG A 540 -28.42 5.79 -23.13
CA ARG A 540 -27.85 5.11 -24.30
C ARG A 540 -26.50 4.49 -23.99
N VAL A 541 -26.12 3.48 -24.78
CA VAL A 541 -24.78 2.88 -24.73
C VAL A 541 -24.05 3.11 -26.04
N ARG A 542 -22.79 3.48 -25.93
CA ARG A 542 -21.88 3.73 -27.03
C ARG A 542 -20.59 2.94 -26.82
N GLY A 543 -19.78 2.82 -27.86
CA GLY A 543 -18.49 2.15 -27.73
C GLY A 543 -17.67 2.10 -29.00
N THR A 544 -16.47 1.57 -28.86
CA THR A 544 -15.50 1.38 -29.93
C THR A 544 -14.89 -0.01 -29.81
N SER A 545 -15.05 -0.81 -30.85
CA SER A 545 -14.43 -2.12 -31.02
C SER A 545 -13.29 -2.00 -32.02
N TYR A 546 -12.07 -2.30 -31.61
CA TYR A 546 -10.88 -2.14 -32.42
C TYR A 546 -10.20 -3.47 -32.68
N ALA A 547 -9.60 -3.60 -33.86
CA ALA A 547 -8.75 -4.72 -34.22
C ALA A 547 -7.52 -4.20 -34.97
N LEU A 548 -6.34 -4.57 -34.49
CA LEU A 548 -5.04 -4.08 -34.95
C LEU A 548 -4.21 -5.26 -35.43
N ARG A 549 -3.72 -5.19 -36.67
CA ARG A 549 -2.93 -6.25 -37.32
C ARG A 549 -3.55 -7.65 -37.25
N VAL A 550 -4.87 -7.74 -37.09
CA VAL A 550 -5.67 -8.97 -37.14
C VAL A 550 -6.88 -8.76 -38.05
N SER A 551 -7.62 -9.83 -38.31
CA SER A 551 -8.81 -9.76 -39.16
C SER A 551 -9.86 -8.80 -38.58
N PRO A 552 -10.44 -7.88 -39.39
CA PRO A 552 -11.56 -7.02 -38.96
C PRO A 552 -12.78 -7.78 -38.45
N ALA A 553 -12.91 -9.07 -38.83
CA ALA A 553 -13.97 -9.94 -38.32
C ALA A 553 -13.95 -10.05 -36.79
N MET A 554 -12.78 -9.93 -36.14
CA MET A 554 -12.67 -10.00 -34.68
C MET A 554 -13.47 -8.88 -34.00
N ALA A 555 -13.38 -7.66 -34.53
CA ALA A 555 -14.12 -6.51 -33.99
C ALA A 555 -15.64 -6.66 -34.17
N ASN A 556 -16.08 -7.19 -35.31
CA ASN A 556 -17.50 -7.42 -35.58
C ASN A 556 -18.08 -8.50 -34.65
N ARG A 557 -17.34 -9.58 -34.40
CA ARG A 557 -17.75 -10.65 -33.45
C ARG A 557 -17.92 -10.11 -32.02
N MET A 558 -17.00 -9.25 -31.56
CA MET A 558 -17.14 -8.56 -30.27
C MET A 558 -18.39 -7.68 -30.21
N VAL A 559 -18.65 -6.89 -31.27
CA VAL A 559 -19.82 -5.99 -31.35
C VAL A 559 -21.12 -6.77 -31.27
N GLU A 560 -21.24 -7.87 -32.00
CA GLU A 560 -22.44 -8.71 -32.02
C GLU A 560 -22.76 -9.26 -30.62
N LYS A 561 -21.76 -9.80 -29.93
CA LYS A 561 -21.96 -10.35 -28.58
C LYS A 561 -22.21 -9.29 -27.52
N ALA A 562 -21.49 -8.17 -27.57
CA ALA A 562 -21.75 -7.05 -26.66
C ALA A 562 -23.18 -6.51 -26.83
N LYS A 563 -23.65 -6.34 -28.09
CA LYS A 563 -25.03 -5.97 -28.38
C LYS A 563 -26.04 -7.02 -27.89
N GLY A 564 -25.75 -8.30 -28.07
CA GLY A 564 -26.61 -9.39 -27.60
C GLY A 564 -26.88 -9.37 -26.09
N VAL A 565 -25.95 -8.84 -25.30
CA VAL A 565 -26.16 -8.61 -23.86
C VAL A 565 -26.92 -7.31 -23.59
N LEU A 566 -26.46 -6.20 -24.18
CA LEU A 566 -26.95 -4.85 -23.85
C LEU A 566 -28.35 -4.54 -24.40
N LEU A 567 -28.72 -5.12 -25.54
CA LEU A 567 -30.04 -4.91 -26.16
C LEU A 567 -31.19 -5.51 -25.33
N ASN A 568 -30.89 -6.39 -24.37
CA ASN A 568 -31.89 -6.88 -23.43
C ASN A 568 -32.35 -5.80 -22.43
N PHE A 569 -31.55 -4.74 -22.25
CA PHE A 569 -31.80 -3.68 -21.28
C PHE A 569 -32.26 -2.37 -21.95
N LEU A 570 -31.65 -1.98 -23.07
CA LEU A 570 -32.05 -0.79 -23.81
C LEU A 570 -31.82 -0.92 -25.33
N PRO A 571 -32.66 -0.27 -26.16
CA PRO A 571 -32.55 -0.38 -27.62
C PRO A 571 -31.44 0.50 -28.22
N ASP A 572 -31.09 1.64 -27.60
CA ASP A 572 -30.10 2.60 -28.14
C ASP A 572 -28.66 2.19 -27.81
N VAL A 573 -28.18 1.13 -28.47
CA VAL A 573 -26.81 0.61 -28.36
C VAL A 573 -26.08 0.74 -29.69
N PHE A 574 -25.05 1.60 -29.73
CA PHE A 574 -24.23 1.82 -30.91
C PHE A 574 -22.74 1.65 -30.63
N ILE A 575 -22.14 0.61 -31.20
CA ILE A 575 -20.70 0.32 -31.06
C ILE A 575 -20.05 0.50 -32.43
N SER A 576 -19.12 1.45 -32.51
CA SER A 576 -18.34 1.74 -33.71
C SER A 576 -17.18 0.74 -33.85
N THR A 577 -16.68 0.55 -35.07
CA THR A 577 -15.49 -0.27 -35.33
C THR A 577 -14.31 0.61 -35.76
N ASP A 578 -13.20 0.55 -35.03
CA ASP A 578 -11.95 1.28 -35.35
C ASP A 578 -10.91 0.30 -35.88
N GLN A 579 -10.89 0.16 -37.20
CA GLN A 579 -9.97 -0.72 -37.92
C GLN A 579 -8.80 0.08 -38.46
N ARG A 580 -7.59 -0.19 -37.96
CA ARG A 580 -6.37 0.48 -38.42
C ARG A 580 -5.47 -0.50 -39.15
N LYS A 581 -4.78 -0.01 -40.19
CA LYS A 581 -3.85 -0.79 -41.03
C LYS A 581 -2.47 -0.13 -41.09
N GLY A 582 -1.46 -0.94 -41.36
CA GLY A 582 -0.09 -0.48 -41.55
C GLY A 582 0.50 0.22 -40.32
N LYS A 583 1.09 1.40 -40.51
CA LYS A 583 1.73 2.17 -39.43
C LYS A 583 0.75 2.72 -38.40
N GLN A 584 -0.55 2.81 -38.71
CA GLN A 584 -1.56 3.34 -37.78
C GLN A 584 -2.05 2.29 -36.75
N SER A 585 -1.77 1.01 -37.00
CA SER A 585 -2.12 -0.11 -36.11
C SER A 585 -0.98 -0.52 -35.16
N GLY A 586 0.04 0.33 -35.01
CA GLY A 586 1.17 0.05 -34.13
C GLY A 586 1.97 -1.16 -34.60
N ASN A 587 2.64 -1.84 -33.66
CA ASN A 587 3.61 -2.89 -33.93
C ASN A 587 3.13 -4.31 -33.55
N SER A 588 2.11 -4.42 -32.70
CA SER A 588 1.62 -5.71 -32.18
C SER A 588 0.22 -6.03 -32.68
N PRO A 589 -0.11 -7.31 -32.92
CA PRO A 589 -1.47 -7.75 -33.17
C PRO A 589 -2.29 -7.76 -31.88
N GLY A 590 -3.57 -7.40 -31.99
CA GLY A 590 -4.49 -7.48 -30.86
C GLY A 590 -5.84 -6.84 -31.20
N PHE A 591 -6.82 -7.11 -30.35
CA PHE A 591 -8.17 -6.58 -30.51
C PHE A 591 -8.80 -6.36 -29.15
N GLY A 592 -9.74 -5.44 -29.06
CA GLY A 592 -10.43 -5.13 -27.82
C GLY A 592 -11.65 -4.27 -28.06
N ILE A 593 -12.39 -4.05 -26.99
CA ILE A 593 -13.64 -3.32 -27.01
C ILE A 593 -13.72 -2.40 -25.80
N HIS A 594 -14.09 -1.15 -26.06
CA HIS A 594 -14.41 -0.15 -25.05
C HIS A 594 -15.89 0.19 -25.16
N LEU A 595 -16.60 0.17 -24.05
CA LEU A 595 -18.03 0.49 -23.97
C LEU A 595 -18.27 1.54 -22.90
N TYR A 596 -19.18 2.47 -23.17
CA TYR A 596 -19.59 3.46 -22.19
C TYR A 596 -21.10 3.72 -22.25
N ALA A 597 -21.70 3.92 -21.09
CA ALA A 597 -23.10 4.27 -20.92
C ALA A 597 -23.22 5.76 -20.57
N GLU A 598 -24.10 6.48 -21.26
CA GLU A 598 -24.38 7.89 -20.99
C GLU A 598 -25.74 8.03 -20.32
N THR A 599 -25.79 8.73 -19.19
CA THR A 599 -27.03 8.97 -18.46
C THR A 599 -27.73 10.26 -18.88
N THR A 600 -28.99 10.43 -18.49
CA THR A 600 -29.77 11.65 -18.73
C THR A 600 -29.16 12.90 -18.07
N LYS A 601 -28.35 12.73 -17.02
CA LYS A 601 -27.61 13.80 -16.33
C LYS A 601 -26.16 13.92 -16.83
N GLY A 602 -25.84 13.26 -17.95
CA GLY A 602 -24.52 13.29 -18.60
C GLY A 602 -23.41 12.59 -17.79
N VAL A 603 -23.76 11.69 -16.86
CA VAL A 603 -22.78 10.83 -16.18
C VAL A 603 -22.37 9.75 -17.17
N ILE A 604 -21.10 9.35 -17.14
CA ILE A 604 -20.58 8.32 -18.01
C ILE A 604 -20.02 7.20 -17.15
N TYR A 605 -20.47 5.98 -17.43
CA TYR A 605 -19.87 4.75 -16.90
C TYR A 605 -19.12 4.07 -18.02
N SER A 606 -17.88 3.67 -17.78
CA SER A 606 -17.00 3.13 -18.80
C SER A 606 -16.47 1.75 -18.43
N SER A 607 -16.27 0.91 -19.44
CA SER A 607 -15.68 -0.42 -19.28
C SER A 607 -14.86 -0.79 -20.50
N GLU A 608 -13.94 -1.73 -20.31
CA GLU A 608 -13.13 -2.24 -21.41
C GLU A 608 -12.68 -3.69 -21.21
N GLN A 609 -12.35 -4.31 -22.32
CA GLN A 609 -11.67 -5.60 -22.43
C GLN A 609 -10.71 -5.59 -23.61
N ILE A 610 -9.60 -6.29 -23.46
CA ILE A 610 -8.59 -6.48 -24.50
C ILE A 610 -8.17 -7.95 -24.58
N SER A 611 -7.75 -8.37 -25.76
CA SER A 611 -7.16 -9.69 -25.98
C SER A 611 -5.85 -9.86 -25.22
N ASN A 612 -5.63 -11.07 -24.71
CA ASN A 612 -4.36 -11.48 -24.11
C ASN A 612 -3.21 -11.35 -25.10
N ASP A 613 -2.04 -11.07 -24.57
CA ASP A 613 -0.80 -11.06 -25.33
C ASP A 613 -0.35 -12.51 -25.61
N LEU A 614 -0.40 -12.89 -26.88
CA LEU A 614 0.04 -14.20 -27.37
C LEU A 614 1.55 -14.41 -27.21
N SER A 615 2.34 -13.33 -27.18
CA SER A 615 3.80 -13.43 -27.02
C SER A 615 4.23 -13.78 -25.60
N SER A 616 3.36 -13.55 -24.62
CA SER A 616 3.57 -13.87 -23.20
C SER A 616 3.16 -15.31 -22.85
N GLY A 617 2.85 -16.17 -23.83
CA GLY A 617 2.44 -17.57 -23.63
C GLY A 617 1.01 -17.75 -23.08
N GLY A 618 0.18 -16.70 -23.09
CA GLY A 618 -1.20 -16.77 -22.65
C GLY A 618 -2.13 -17.46 -23.65
N GLU A 619 -3.25 -17.98 -23.15
CA GLU A 619 -4.28 -18.58 -24.01
C GLU A 619 -4.90 -17.54 -24.97
N PRO A 620 -5.16 -17.92 -26.24
CA PRO A 620 -5.76 -17.04 -27.23
C PRO A 620 -7.15 -16.61 -26.77
N SER A 621 -7.39 -15.30 -26.70
CA SER A 621 -8.70 -14.78 -26.33
C SER A 621 -9.73 -14.98 -27.44
N ILE A 622 -10.96 -15.32 -27.05
CA ILE A 622 -12.10 -15.46 -27.95
C ILE A 622 -12.82 -14.10 -28.04
N PRO A 623 -13.00 -13.51 -29.24
CA PRO A 623 -13.67 -12.21 -29.39
C PRO A 623 -15.08 -12.15 -28.79
N GLU A 624 -15.86 -13.22 -28.92
CA GLU A 624 -17.19 -13.32 -28.36
C GLU A 624 -17.19 -13.15 -26.84
N ASP A 625 -16.27 -13.83 -26.16
CA ASP A 625 -16.15 -13.78 -24.71
C ASP A 625 -15.70 -12.40 -24.24
N LEU A 626 -14.78 -11.74 -24.96
CA LEU A 626 -14.40 -10.36 -24.66
C LEU A 626 -15.58 -9.39 -24.82
N GLY A 627 -16.39 -9.57 -25.86
CA GLY A 627 -17.59 -8.76 -26.09
C GLY A 627 -18.62 -8.91 -24.96
N THR A 628 -18.87 -10.14 -24.52
CA THR A 628 -19.74 -10.44 -23.37
C THR A 628 -19.16 -9.90 -22.07
N ALA A 629 -17.87 -10.11 -21.80
CA ALA A 629 -17.22 -9.68 -20.59
C ALA A 629 -17.15 -8.15 -20.46
N ALA A 630 -16.95 -7.43 -21.57
CA ALA A 630 -17.01 -5.96 -21.57
C ALA A 630 -18.42 -5.45 -21.26
N ALA A 631 -19.45 -6.05 -21.86
CA ALA A 631 -20.84 -5.68 -21.57
C ALA A 631 -21.20 -5.95 -20.10
N GLN A 632 -20.78 -7.09 -19.55
CA GLN A 632 -20.99 -7.42 -18.13
C GLN A 632 -20.25 -6.44 -17.20
N ARG A 633 -18.99 -6.08 -17.52
CA ARG A 633 -18.26 -5.05 -16.77
C ARG A 633 -18.95 -3.69 -16.81
N LEU A 634 -19.51 -3.30 -17.96
CA LEU A 634 -20.29 -2.06 -18.05
C LEU A 634 -21.51 -2.09 -17.13
N LEU A 635 -22.26 -3.20 -17.14
CA LEU A 635 -23.41 -3.39 -16.27
C LEU A 635 -23.00 -3.38 -14.79
N TYR A 636 -21.83 -3.92 -14.46
CA TYR A 636 -21.27 -3.86 -13.12
C TYR A 636 -20.96 -2.42 -12.69
N GLU A 637 -20.31 -1.61 -13.52
CA GLU A 637 -20.08 -0.19 -13.21
C GLU A 637 -21.39 0.60 -13.08
N ILE A 638 -22.42 0.28 -13.87
CA ILE A 638 -23.76 0.86 -13.72
C ILE A 638 -24.40 0.43 -12.39
N TYR A 639 -24.20 -0.83 -11.98
CA TYR A 639 -24.69 -1.35 -10.70
C TYR A 639 -23.99 -0.69 -9.50
N LEU A 640 -22.68 -0.40 -9.62
CA LEU A 640 -21.96 0.39 -8.62
C LEU A 640 -22.57 1.79 -8.48
N GLY A 641 -22.82 2.44 -9.62
CA GLY A 641 -23.52 3.72 -9.70
C GLY A 641 -22.72 4.90 -9.15
N GLY A 642 -23.42 6.01 -8.90
CA GLY A 642 -22.81 7.28 -8.51
C GLY A 642 -22.42 8.16 -9.71
N VAL A 643 -21.85 9.33 -9.44
CA VAL A 643 -21.65 10.36 -10.49
C VAL A 643 -20.34 10.21 -11.25
N ALA A 644 -19.48 9.29 -10.83
CA ALA A 644 -18.20 8.95 -11.45
C ALA A 644 -17.97 7.44 -11.33
N ASP A 645 -17.49 6.82 -12.40
CA ASP A 645 -17.07 5.42 -12.41
C ASP A 645 -15.81 5.19 -11.57
N SER A 646 -15.49 3.92 -11.29
CA SER A 646 -14.36 3.54 -10.43
C SER A 646 -13.02 4.16 -10.86
N SER A 647 -12.82 4.39 -12.16
CA SER A 647 -11.60 4.93 -12.74
C SER A 647 -11.46 6.45 -12.59
N SER A 648 -12.56 7.20 -12.56
CA SER A 648 -12.54 8.67 -12.47
C SER A 648 -12.79 9.22 -11.07
N GLN A 649 -13.08 8.37 -10.08
CA GLN A 649 -13.28 8.76 -8.68
C GLN A 649 -12.15 9.67 -8.15
N ALA A 650 -10.88 9.26 -8.32
CA ALA A 650 -9.73 10.02 -7.80
C ALA A 650 -9.63 11.43 -8.43
N LEU A 651 -9.95 11.57 -9.72
CA LEU A 651 -9.95 12.87 -10.41
C LEU A 651 -11.10 13.76 -9.93
N ALA A 652 -12.28 13.18 -9.69
CA ALA A 652 -13.40 13.92 -9.12
C ALA A 652 -13.07 14.44 -7.72
N ILE A 653 -12.49 13.58 -6.86
CA ILE A 653 -12.04 13.92 -5.51
C ILE A 653 -10.97 15.04 -5.56
N LEU A 654 -9.99 14.93 -6.45
CA LEU A 654 -8.96 15.96 -6.63
C LEU A 654 -9.57 17.31 -6.98
N ASN A 655 -10.44 17.34 -8.00
CA ASN A 655 -11.02 18.59 -8.50
C ASN A 655 -11.95 19.24 -7.47
N MET A 656 -12.63 18.46 -6.61
CA MET A 656 -13.38 19.01 -5.48
C MET A 656 -12.46 19.66 -4.45
N ALA A 657 -11.36 18.98 -4.07
CA ALA A 657 -10.42 19.51 -3.09
C ALA A 657 -9.71 20.78 -3.58
N LEU A 658 -9.37 20.84 -4.87
CA LEU A 658 -8.79 22.01 -5.52
C LEU A 658 -9.84 23.05 -5.93
N GLY A 659 -11.11 22.84 -5.60
CA GLY A 659 -12.18 23.80 -5.85
C GLY A 659 -12.01 25.11 -5.06
N PRO A 660 -12.89 26.09 -5.29
CA PRO A 660 -12.97 27.29 -4.46
C PRO A 660 -13.29 26.92 -2.99
N LYS A 661 -13.16 27.89 -2.08
CA LYS A 661 -13.53 27.73 -0.65
C LYS A 661 -15.05 27.68 -0.47
N ASP A 662 -15.65 26.67 -1.06
CA ASP A 662 -17.07 26.40 -1.08
C ASP A 662 -17.30 24.88 -0.96
N VAL A 663 -18.50 24.49 -0.57
CA VAL A 663 -18.88 23.10 -0.31
C VAL A 663 -19.17 22.40 -1.64
N SER A 664 -18.42 21.34 -1.91
CA SER A 664 -18.74 20.40 -2.99
C SER A 664 -19.30 19.11 -2.42
N LYS A 665 -20.34 18.56 -3.06
CA LYS A 665 -20.99 17.30 -2.68
C LYS A 665 -21.14 16.41 -3.90
N ILE A 666 -20.65 15.18 -3.83
CA ILE A 666 -20.86 14.17 -4.87
C ILE A 666 -21.26 12.85 -4.25
N ILE A 667 -22.04 12.05 -4.98
CA ILE A 667 -22.34 10.68 -4.59
C ILE A 667 -21.52 9.75 -5.48
N LEU A 668 -20.73 8.88 -4.86
CA LEU A 668 -19.96 7.86 -5.55
C LEU A 668 -20.50 6.47 -5.19
N GLY A 669 -20.25 5.49 -6.06
CA GLY A 669 -20.31 4.09 -5.67
C GLY A 669 -19.22 3.74 -4.63
N PRO A 670 -19.04 2.44 -4.32
CA PRO A 670 -17.99 1.98 -3.42
C PRO A 670 -16.62 2.55 -3.82
N LEU A 671 -15.89 3.06 -2.83
CA LEU A 671 -14.57 3.65 -3.09
C LEU A 671 -13.55 2.57 -3.39
N SER A 672 -12.83 2.71 -4.50
CA SER A 672 -11.71 1.81 -4.81
C SER A 672 -10.53 2.03 -3.86
N ASP A 673 -9.68 1.02 -3.69
CA ASP A 673 -8.43 1.15 -2.91
C ASP A 673 -7.55 2.31 -3.41
N TYR A 674 -7.59 2.55 -4.71
CA TYR A 674 -6.91 3.68 -5.35
C TYR A 674 -7.45 5.02 -4.85
N SER A 675 -8.78 5.18 -4.77
CA SER A 675 -9.45 6.37 -4.25
C SER A 675 -9.25 6.56 -2.75
N ILE A 676 -9.26 5.48 -1.97
CA ILE A 676 -9.00 5.52 -0.52
C ILE A 676 -7.56 5.96 -0.25
N GLY A 677 -6.59 5.40 -0.97
CA GLY A 677 -5.19 5.84 -0.92
C GLY A 677 -5.04 7.31 -1.31
N PHE A 678 -5.79 7.74 -2.34
CA PHE A 678 -5.78 9.12 -2.80
C PHE A 678 -6.31 10.10 -1.74
N LEU A 679 -7.41 9.77 -1.05
CA LEU A 679 -7.96 10.58 0.06
C LEU A 679 -6.95 10.74 1.20
N ARG A 680 -6.22 9.68 1.56
CA ARG A 680 -5.16 9.73 2.58
C ARG A 680 -4.02 10.66 2.16
N ASN A 681 -3.52 10.50 0.93
CA ASN A 681 -2.48 11.37 0.41
C ASN A 681 -2.95 12.83 0.36
N LEU A 682 -4.18 13.08 -0.08
CA LEU A 682 -4.73 14.43 -0.20
C LEU A 682 -4.83 15.15 1.15
N ARG A 683 -5.15 14.43 2.24
CA ARG A 683 -5.05 14.95 3.61
C ARG A 683 -3.62 15.34 3.96
N ASP A 684 -2.62 14.51 3.65
CA ASP A 684 -1.22 14.79 4.00
C ASP A 684 -0.65 16.00 3.21
N PHE A 685 -0.98 16.09 1.92
CA PHE A 685 -0.50 17.16 1.05
C PHE A 685 -1.25 18.49 1.27
N PHE A 686 -2.58 18.48 1.34
CA PHE A 686 -3.39 19.70 1.39
C PHE A 686 -4.09 19.97 2.72
N GLY A 687 -4.09 19.01 3.66
CA GLY A 687 -4.83 19.12 4.92
C GLY A 687 -6.35 19.01 4.75
N VAL A 688 -6.82 18.61 3.56
CA VAL A 688 -8.25 18.52 3.25
C VAL A 688 -8.77 17.16 3.71
N THR A 689 -9.88 17.20 4.44
CA THR A 689 -10.63 16.00 4.84
C THR A 689 -11.99 16.00 4.16
N PHE A 690 -12.43 14.79 3.80
CA PHE A 690 -13.76 14.56 3.24
C PHE A 690 -14.65 14.00 4.33
N LYS A 691 -15.86 14.53 4.44
CA LYS A 691 -16.94 13.91 5.20
C LYS A 691 -17.57 12.83 4.32
N LEU A 692 -17.55 11.60 4.81
CA LEU A 692 -18.10 10.42 4.15
C LEU A 692 -19.36 10.01 4.90
N GLU A 693 -20.50 10.02 4.22
CA GLU A 693 -21.78 9.60 4.78
C GLU A 693 -22.35 8.46 3.92
N PRO A 694 -22.89 7.38 4.51
CA PRO A 694 -23.63 6.40 3.73
C PRO A 694 -24.79 7.10 3.03
N PHE A 695 -24.96 6.83 1.75
CA PHE A 695 -26.06 7.36 0.96
C PHE A 695 -27.06 6.24 0.69
N GLU A 696 -28.29 6.43 1.18
CA GLU A 696 -29.43 5.57 0.91
C GLU A 696 -30.41 6.32 0.01
N SER A 697 -30.62 5.82 -1.20
CA SER A 697 -31.74 6.27 -2.03
C SER A 697 -33.02 5.46 -1.74
N GLU A 698 -34.17 5.98 -2.17
CA GLU A 698 -35.42 5.22 -2.13
C GLU A 698 -35.34 3.96 -3.01
N GLU A 699 -34.57 3.98 -4.11
CA GLU A 699 -34.32 2.84 -5.00
C GLU A 699 -33.42 1.77 -4.33
N ASP A 700 -32.49 2.16 -3.46
CA ASP A 700 -31.64 1.22 -2.72
C ASP A 700 -32.43 0.39 -1.70
N ARG A 701 -33.61 0.87 -1.26
CA ARG A 701 -34.51 0.12 -0.36
C ARG A 701 -35.21 -1.05 -1.03
N GLU A 702 -35.28 -1.06 -2.36
CA GLU A 702 -35.81 -2.18 -3.16
C GLU A 702 -34.74 -3.24 -3.47
N GLY A 703 -33.50 -3.07 -2.99
CA GLY A 703 -32.39 -4.01 -3.17
C GLY A 703 -31.70 -3.93 -4.53
N THR A 704 -31.97 -2.89 -5.32
CA THR A 704 -31.37 -2.68 -6.64
C THR A 704 -30.19 -1.71 -6.57
N GLY A 705 -28.96 -2.23 -6.60
CA GLY A 705 -27.73 -1.44 -6.67
C GLY A 705 -26.74 -1.71 -5.54
N SER A 706 -25.53 -1.15 -5.67
CA SER A 706 -24.51 -1.23 -4.60
C SER A 706 -24.65 -0.10 -3.58
N GLN A 707 -24.00 -0.25 -2.43
CA GLN A 707 -23.89 0.80 -1.42
C GLN A 707 -23.14 2.03 -1.95
N LYS A 708 -23.70 3.21 -1.73
CA LYS A 708 -23.14 4.48 -2.21
C LYS A 708 -22.69 5.33 -1.04
N VAL A 709 -21.77 6.26 -1.32
CA VAL A 709 -21.22 7.16 -0.32
C VAL A 709 -21.36 8.60 -0.80
N LEU A 710 -21.95 9.44 0.04
CA LEU A 710 -21.96 10.88 -0.12
C LEU A 710 -20.61 11.44 0.37
N LEU A 711 -19.85 12.01 -0.55
CA LEU A 711 -18.60 12.72 -0.28
C LEU A 711 -18.87 14.21 -0.24
N THR A 712 -18.53 14.84 0.88
CA THR A 712 -18.58 16.29 1.07
C THR A 712 -17.21 16.83 1.44
N CYS A 713 -16.75 17.88 0.77
CA CYS A 713 -15.55 18.62 1.18
C CYS A 713 -15.70 20.12 0.93
N VAL A 714 -14.87 20.91 1.60
CA VAL A 714 -14.65 22.32 1.29
C VAL A 714 -13.35 22.44 0.51
N GLY A 715 -13.41 23.03 -0.68
CA GLY A 715 -12.20 23.22 -1.49
C GLY A 715 -11.21 24.18 -0.84
N ILE A 716 -9.92 24.05 -1.15
CA ILE A 716 -8.87 24.90 -0.55
C ILE A 716 -8.84 26.32 -1.11
N GLY A 717 -9.57 26.58 -2.20
CA GLY A 717 -9.45 27.81 -2.96
C GLY A 717 -8.24 27.80 -3.88
N TYR A 718 -7.90 26.64 -4.46
CA TYR A 718 -6.73 26.53 -5.33
C TYR A 718 -6.93 27.44 -6.55
N SER A 719 -6.00 28.37 -6.72
CA SER A 719 -5.95 29.26 -7.87
C SER A 719 -4.67 28.94 -8.61
N ASN A 720 -4.74 28.87 -9.94
CA ASN A 720 -3.55 28.67 -10.76
C ASN A 720 -2.55 29.80 -10.50
N ILE A 721 -1.50 29.51 -9.73
CA ILE A 721 -0.46 30.46 -9.29
C ILE A 721 0.34 30.98 -10.49
N ASN A 722 0.35 30.21 -11.60
CA ASN A 722 1.16 30.49 -12.78
C ASN A 722 0.50 31.47 -13.76
N LYS A 723 -0.82 31.69 -13.66
CA LYS A 723 -1.55 32.64 -14.50
C LYS A 723 -1.72 33.96 -13.75
N ARG A 724 -1.10 35.04 -14.26
CA ARG A 724 -1.33 36.39 -13.73
C ARG A 724 -2.81 36.71 -13.86
N ALA A 725 -3.44 37.12 -12.77
CA ALA A 725 -4.76 37.74 -12.82
C ALA A 725 -4.64 38.99 -13.71
N ILE A 726 -5.43 39.03 -14.77
CA ILE A 726 -5.61 40.24 -15.58
C ILE A 726 -6.66 41.10 -14.88
#